data_AF-T1IZ19-F1
#
_entry.id   AF-T1IZ19-F1
#
_cell.length_a   1.000
_cell.length_b   1.000
_cell.length_c   1.000
_cell.angle_alpha   90.00
_cell.angle_beta   90.00
_cell.angle_gamma   90.00
#
_symmetry.space_group_name_H-M   'P 1'
#
loop_
_entity.id
_entity.type
_entity.pdbx_description
1 polymer ?
#
loop_
_entity_poly.entity_id
_entity_poly.type
_entity_poly.pdbx_seq_one_letter_code
_entity_poly.pdbx_strand_id
1 'polypeptide(L)'
;MLSCVRDSTFQVRYDSKTKMDLEKWPIFSLLKPCFISTIRIACVFGSSGNEALVITVDDDVFALGSNCSSCLGLGDSHGRLEPFKVEALCRKFIKGVAYGSGPHCLAYNEFGELYSWGHNGYGQLGNGTTNQVLVPNLVTINLIGKKIVEVSCGSHHSLARTSDGELYAWGQNNCGQVGSGTTTNQSTPRKVTAGINGKNVVAIACGQTSSMAVLDNGEVFGWGYNGNGQLGLGNNVNQTNPCRVVNLQNVVITQIACGYAHTMALSDEGTVFAWGANSYGQLGTGNKANLVVPEKIGEEIGRVVEIACSHYNHISAAVTQMSKVYMWGQCRGQSVVSSTETPFHSLHDVFACFASPAVTWRPMKLDDVPITRVTDSLKLAFNDAETSDVKFKIQGQLIHVHKAILKIRCEHFRSMFQDHWEEDGKDTVEISQFSFPVYNAFLQYLYTDTVDLPPEEAIGLLDLANSYCEQQLKRQCERIIKQGITVENAAMLYAAARKYEAEDLEEFCFRFSMNHMTAIAQTEAFRKLEEQTLKTFIVKAAQNVFEVAPKLWKPWDVRDHESIDTFMIKREISEAKDKRSAGPRRNMAAGPRRREKLSSYRSLLLLVTIALVNASWTEEEEDPLLVLTTKGWVRGVTLNAVTGKKVDAWLGIPYAKPPLGYLRFRHPRPKEQWSGVWNATKLPNTCCQVNDTYFGDFPGSMMWNPNTPVSEDCLYINVWAPRPRPSRATVMVWIYGGGFFSGSSTLEIYDPKVLVSEENVVVVSMQYRVASLGFLFLDRKDVPGNAGLFDQLLALQWVHDNIARFGGNPDNVTLFGESAGAVSVSLHLLSPLSRDLFSQVILQSGAATAPWSFVPYNKARVHALRLAEAVRCPHTMREVEAMVECLRRTDPITLVENEGSDSLGICEFPFAPVIDGSFLDETPQMSLKRKSFKKAPMMVGSNTDEGNYFLIYFLPELLPLAENVYVDREDFVKSVRKLHPDLNTIAQDAVVFEYTDWLNPDDPDRNRDALDKSVGDYYFTCNVNEFSYRYVQSGQNVYMYYFTHRSTVTPWPKWMGVLHADEIAFLFGEPLNPAKGYTTAEQELSRRMMRYWTNFAKTGFILLTREGLFNYQK
;
A
#
# COMPACT_ATOMS: atom_id res chain seq x y z
N MET A 1 25.60 32.28 -2.16
CA MET A 1 26.62 31.24 -1.91
C MET A 1 26.80 31.10 -0.41
N LEU A 2 26.47 29.94 0.16
CA LEU A 2 26.84 29.57 1.52
C LEU A 2 27.66 28.28 1.43
N SER A 3 28.94 28.37 1.76
CA SER A 3 29.87 27.26 1.78
C SER A 3 29.74 26.50 3.09
N CYS A 4 29.36 25.22 3.04
CA CYS A 4 29.62 24.33 4.16
C CYS A 4 31.14 24.13 4.26
N VAL A 5 31.76 24.80 5.23
CA VAL A 5 33.13 24.49 5.65
C VAL A 5 33.11 23.10 6.26
N ARG A 6 34.01 22.23 5.79
CA ARG A 6 34.30 20.95 6.46
C ARG A 6 35.14 21.26 7.69
N ASP A 7 34.55 21.20 8.87
CA ASP A 7 35.30 20.94 10.10
C ASP A 7 34.91 19.56 10.63
N SER A 8 35.91 18.70 10.77
CA SER A 8 35.74 17.26 10.97
C SER A 8 35.95 16.86 12.43
N THR A 9 34.97 17.18 13.29
CA THR A 9 34.82 16.60 14.64
C THR A 9 33.38 16.78 15.12
N PHE A 10 32.77 15.70 15.64
CA PHE A 10 31.44 15.66 16.26
C PHE A 10 30.25 16.17 15.41
N GLN A 11 29.67 15.26 14.61
CA GLN A 11 28.34 15.45 14.04
C GLN A 11 27.30 14.62 14.82
N VAL A 12 26.69 15.24 15.84
CA VAL A 12 25.51 14.68 16.52
C VAL A 12 24.35 14.68 15.50
N ARG A 13 23.87 13.49 15.12
CA ARG A 13 22.77 13.35 14.15
C ARG A 13 21.42 13.65 14.82
N TYR A 14 20.93 14.88 14.68
CA TYR A 14 19.60 15.27 15.15
C TYR A 14 18.45 14.74 14.27
N ASP A 15 17.51 14.10 14.97
CA ASP A 15 16.15 13.58 14.70
C ASP A 15 15.57 13.41 13.27
N SER A 16 14.70 12.39 13.15
CA SER A 16 13.83 12.10 12.00
C SER A 16 12.43 12.70 12.11
N LYS A 17 11.97 13.09 13.31
CA LYS A 17 10.63 13.67 13.57
C LYS A 17 10.35 14.96 12.80
N THR A 18 11.23 15.96 12.93
CA THR A 18 11.14 17.31 12.33
C THR A 18 10.90 17.28 10.81
N LYS A 19 11.34 16.21 10.15
CA LYS A 19 11.18 16.04 8.70
C LYS A 19 9.76 15.65 8.30
N MET A 20 9.06 14.82 9.07
CA MET A 20 7.74 14.27 8.70
C MET A 20 6.61 15.32 8.75
N ASP A 21 6.70 16.30 9.64
CA ASP A 21 5.64 17.30 9.81
C ASP A 21 5.69 18.43 8.77
N LEU A 22 6.90 18.78 8.30
CA LEU A 22 7.09 19.84 7.31
C LEU A 22 6.93 19.36 5.85
N GLU A 23 7.14 18.08 5.56
CA GLU A 23 7.00 17.51 4.20
C GLU A 23 5.59 17.67 3.60
N LYS A 24 4.55 17.79 4.43
CA LYS A 24 3.14 17.98 3.99
C LYS A 24 2.81 19.40 3.54
N TRP A 25 3.67 20.39 3.82
CA TRP A 25 3.45 21.79 3.47
C TRP A 25 4.21 22.15 2.18
N PRO A 26 3.52 22.42 1.05
CA PRO A 26 4.17 22.60 -0.25
C PRO A 26 5.21 23.72 -0.31
N ILE A 27 5.07 24.74 0.55
CA ILE A 27 6.01 25.86 0.65
C ILE A 27 7.41 25.43 1.14
N PHE A 28 7.51 24.32 1.89
CA PHE A 28 8.78 23.83 2.41
C PHE A 28 9.45 22.77 1.51
N SER A 29 8.79 22.33 0.44
CA SER A 29 9.30 21.22 -0.41
C SER A 29 10.60 21.53 -1.16
N LEU A 30 11.03 22.79 -1.25
CA LEU A 30 12.31 23.20 -1.84
C LEU A 30 13.44 23.39 -0.81
N LEU A 31 13.16 23.22 0.49
CA LEU A 31 14.15 23.42 1.54
C LEU A 31 15.13 22.24 1.63
N LYS A 32 16.41 22.55 1.87
CA LYS A 32 17.44 21.54 2.04
C LYS A 32 17.23 20.80 3.37
N PRO A 33 17.43 19.46 3.44
CA PRO A 33 17.24 18.69 4.67
C PRO A 33 18.03 19.24 5.88
N CYS A 34 19.26 19.71 5.66
CA CYS A 34 20.10 20.31 6.70
C CYS A 34 19.62 21.68 7.22
N PHE A 35 18.74 22.36 6.48
CA PHE A 35 18.05 23.57 6.95
C PHE A 35 16.74 23.19 7.65
N ILE A 36 16.00 22.20 7.12
CA ILE A 36 14.79 21.66 7.78
C ILE A 36 15.11 21.19 9.21
N SER A 37 16.24 20.51 9.42
CA SER A 37 16.66 20.05 10.75
C SER A 37 17.02 21.16 11.74
N THR A 38 17.20 22.40 11.29
CA THR A 38 17.41 23.54 12.22
C THR A 38 16.12 24.25 12.59
N ILE A 39 14.97 23.88 12.02
CA ILE A 39 13.69 24.57 12.26
C ILE A 39 13.08 24.13 13.59
N ARG A 40 12.84 25.10 14.48
CA ARG A 40 12.17 24.94 15.77
C ARG A 40 10.70 25.37 15.74
N ILE A 41 10.38 26.41 14.97
CA ILE A 41 9.01 26.89 14.76
C ILE A 41 8.79 27.20 13.27
N ALA A 42 7.65 26.79 12.73
CA ALA A 42 7.23 27.13 11.36
C ALA A 42 5.78 27.67 11.34
N CYS A 43 5.53 28.72 10.57
CA CYS A 43 4.22 29.33 10.40
C CYS A 43 3.98 29.56 8.90
N VAL A 44 2.85 29.09 8.36
CA VAL A 44 2.46 29.25 6.95
C VAL A 44 1.18 30.08 6.86
N PHE A 45 1.20 31.10 6.02
CA PHE A 45 0.16 32.13 5.93
C PHE A 45 0.01 32.67 4.49
N GLY A 46 -0.71 33.77 4.36
CA GLY A 46 -1.01 34.44 3.10
C GLY A 46 -2.30 33.92 2.46
N SER A 47 -2.92 34.75 1.61
CA SER A 47 -4.21 34.46 0.95
C SER A 47 -4.24 33.23 0.05
N SER A 48 -3.09 32.59 -0.19
CA SER A 48 -2.98 31.33 -0.93
C SER A 48 -2.10 30.28 -0.23
N GLY A 49 -1.77 30.44 1.06
CA GLY A 49 -0.90 29.50 1.78
C GLY A 49 0.54 29.48 1.25
N ASN A 50 0.99 30.62 0.74
CA ASN A 50 2.17 30.79 -0.09
C ASN A 50 3.21 31.75 0.53
N GLU A 51 3.14 31.96 1.84
CA GLU A 51 4.08 32.72 2.64
C GLU A 51 4.41 31.95 3.92
N ALA A 52 5.67 31.98 4.36
CA ALA A 52 6.08 31.30 5.58
C ALA A 52 7.16 32.07 6.35
N LEU A 53 7.09 31.93 7.67
CA LEU A 53 8.09 32.36 8.64
C LEU A 53 8.60 31.12 9.38
N VAL A 54 9.92 31.06 9.53
CA VAL A 54 10.66 29.92 10.06
C VAL A 54 11.63 30.44 11.11
N ILE A 55 11.61 29.88 12.31
CA ILE A 55 12.52 30.23 13.41
C ILE A 55 13.38 29.01 13.69
N THR A 56 14.71 29.19 13.71
CA THR A 56 15.64 28.09 13.93
C THR A 56 15.93 27.81 15.41
N VAL A 57 16.65 26.72 15.68
CA VAL A 57 17.22 26.39 17.00
C VAL A 57 18.20 27.46 17.48
N ASP A 58 18.96 28.07 16.56
CA ASP A 58 19.85 29.22 16.82
C ASP A 58 19.10 30.56 16.98
N ASP A 59 17.75 30.52 16.94
CA ASP A 59 16.85 31.67 17.01
C ASP A 59 17.02 32.73 15.88
N ASP A 60 17.67 32.34 14.78
CA ASP A 60 17.61 33.12 13.54
C ASP A 60 16.23 32.93 12.87
N VAL A 61 15.69 34.03 12.35
CA VAL A 61 14.36 34.05 11.70
C VAL A 61 14.53 34.18 10.19
N PHE A 62 13.84 33.32 9.45
CA PHE A 62 13.84 33.29 7.99
C PHE A 62 12.42 33.40 7.45
N ALA A 63 12.30 33.99 6.26
CA ALA A 63 11.05 34.08 5.53
C ALA A 63 11.20 33.60 4.08
N LEU A 64 10.12 33.05 3.53
CA LEU A 64 10.00 32.64 2.13
C LEU A 64 8.54 32.72 1.67
N GLY A 65 8.31 32.84 0.37
CA GLY A 65 6.99 32.95 -0.25
C GLY A 65 6.81 34.15 -1.18
N SER A 66 5.56 34.56 -1.41
CA SER A 66 5.21 35.61 -2.37
C SER A 66 5.54 37.05 -1.94
N ASN A 67 5.62 37.33 -0.64
CA ASN A 67 5.84 38.66 -0.07
C ASN A 67 4.74 39.70 -0.40
N CYS A 68 3.50 39.25 -0.41
CA CYS A 68 2.29 40.05 -0.51
C CYS A 68 2.27 41.10 0.60
N SER A 69 2.11 42.37 0.22
CA SER A 69 2.14 43.52 1.16
C SER A 69 3.36 43.56 2.10
N SER A 70 4.49 42.99 1.67
CA SER A 70 5.75 42.91 2.43
C SER A 70 5.67 42.11 3.74
N CYS A 71 4.77 41.11 3.83
CA CYS A 71 4.59 40.29 5.02
C CYS A 71 5.73 39.31 5.33
N LEU A 72 6.71 39.12 4.43
CA LEU A 72 7.96 38.43 4.79
C LEU A 72 8.90 39.29 5.65
N GLY A 73 8.64 40.61 5.78
CA GLY A 73 9.41 41.48 6.67
C GLY A 73 10.83 41.81 6.19
N LEU A 74 11.12 41.61 4.90
CA LEU A 74 12.47 41.68 4.33
C LEU A 74 12.94 43.10 3.95
N GLY A 75 12.12 44.13 4.18
CA GLY A 75 12.41 45.50 3.72
C GLY A 75 12.14 45.75 2.23
N ASP A 76 11.66 44.73 1.50
CA ASP A 76 11.23 44.83 0.11
C ASP A 76 9.85 44.19 -0.11
N SER A 77 9.38 44.19 -1.36
CA SER A 77 8.15 43.52 -1.81
C SER A 77 8.43 42.37 -2.80
N HIS A 78 9.63 41.78 -2.74
CA HIS A 78 10.02 40.68 -3.64
C HIS A 78 9.77 39.33 -2.97
N GLY A 79 9.11 38.43 -3.69
CA GLY A 79 8.98 37.03 -3.27
C GLY A 79 10.33 36.30 -3.27
N ARG A 80 10.49 35.30 -2.39
CA ARG A 80 11.69 34.49 -2.21
C ARG A 80 11.32 33.01 -2.16
N LEU A 81 11.89 32.18 -3.03
CA LEU A 81 11.67 30.72 -2.98
C LEU A 81 12.65 30.00 -2.03
N GLU A 82 13.80 30.61 -1.75
CA GLU A 82 14.76 30.14 -0.75
C GLU A 82 14.60 30.96 0.56
N PRO A 83 14.91 30.39 1.74
CA PRO A 83 14.88 31.11 3.01
C PRO A 83 15.77 32.34 3.00
N PHE A 84 15.21 33.50 3.34
CA PHE A 84 15.94 34.76 3.49
C PHE A 84 15.81 35.28 4.93
N LYS A 85 16.90 35.76 5.53
CA LYS A 85 16.89 36.21 6.93
C LYS A 85 16.03 37.46 7.14
N VAL A 86 15.24 37.44 8.21
CA VAL A 86 14.49 38.58 8.72
C VAL A 86 15.32 39.22 9.83
N GLU A 87 16.36 39.97 9.45
CA GLU A 87 17.40 40.46 10.37
C GLU A 87 16.86 41.21 11.62
N ALA A 88 15.70 41.85 11.51
CA ALA A 88 15.05 42.54 12.63
C ALA A 88 14.51 41.61 13.75
N LEU A 89 14.30 40.33 13.46
CA LEU A 89 13.77 39.32 14.39
C LEU A 89 14.77 38.23 14.79
N CYS A 90 15.91 38.10 14.10
CA CYS A 90 16.96 37.16 14.48
C CYS A 90 17.46 37.44 15.90
N ARG A 91 17.62 36.38 16.71
CA ARG A 91 18.14 36.44 18.09
C ARG A 91 17.28 37.28 19.04
N LYS A 92 15.98 37.37 18.75
CA LYS A 92 14.99 38.08 19.58
C LYS A 92 14.22 37.17 20.52
N PHE A 93 14.44 35.87 20.48
CA PHE A 93 13.77 34.79 21.22
C PHE A 93 12.26 34.73 20.95
N ILE A 94 11.91 34.66 19.67
CA ILE A 94 10.50 34.67 19.22
C ILE A 94 9.80 33.39 19.72
N LYS A 95 8.67 33.58 20.41
CA LYS A 95 7.85 32.52 21.02
C LYS A 95 6.56 32.24 20.26
N GLY A 96 6.01 33.25 19.56
CA GLY A 96 4.80 33.09 18.77
C GLY A 96 4.62 34.16 17.71
N VAL A 97 3.82 33.82 16.69
CA VAL A 97 3.52 34.63 15.51
C VAL A 97 2.02 34.52 15.22
N ALA A 98 1.39 35.63 14.86
CA ALA A 98 0.04 35.68 14.32
C ALA A 98 0.04 36.50 13.01
N TYR A 99 -0.96 36.28 12.17
CA TYR A 99 -1.06 36.89 10.85
C TYR A 99 -2.54 37.09 10.49
N GLY A 100 -2.88 38.15 9.75
CA GLY A 100 -4.25 38.47 9.36
C GLY A 100 -4.53 38.33 7.87
N SER A 101 -5.81 38.27 7.47
CA SER A 101 -6.22 38.13 6.04
C SER A 101 -6.07 39.41 5.21
N GLY A 102 -6.13 40.57 5.87
CA GLY A 102 -5.68 41.85 5.35
C GLY A 102 -4.21 42.02 5.69
N PRO A 103 -3.30 41.59 4.79
CA PRO A 103 -2.09 40.85 5.15
C PRO A 103 -1.16 41.68 6.05
N HIS A 104 -1.07 41.26 7.31
CA HIS A 104 -0.19 41.83 8.32
C HIS A 104 0.27 40.72 9.27
N CYS A 105 1.39 40.91 9.94
CA CYS A 105 1.99 39.95 10.85
C CYS A 105 2.29 40.61 12.20
N LEU A 106 2.12 39.83 13.27
CA LEU A 106 2.57 40.11 14.63
C LEU A 106 3.50 39.00 15.10
N ALA A 107 4.54 39.34 15.85
CA ALA A 107 5.37 38.37 16.57
C ALA A 107 5.68 38.88 17.98
N TYR A 108 5.78 37.96 18.95
CA TYR A 108 6.22 38.30 20.30
C TYR A 108 7.33 37.37 20.78
N ASN A 109 8.15 37.87 21.71
CA ASN A 109 9.28 37.12 22.26
C ASN A 109 9.14 36.73 23.73
N GLU A 110 10.14 36.00 24.23
CA GLU A 110 10.30 35.57 25.63
C GLU A 110 10.22 36.71 26.66
N PHE A 111 10.71 37.90 26.28
CA PHE A 111 10.68 39.12 27.08
C PHE A 111 9.31 39.82 27.03
N GLY A 112 8.42 39.40 26.13
CA GLY A 112 7.09 39.95 25.90
C GLY A 112 7.06 41.24 25.08
N GLU A 113 8.12 41.54 24.34
CA GLU A 113 8.12 42.57 23.31
C GLU A 113 7.24 42.15 22.13
N LEU A 114 6.48 43.10 21.56
CA LEU A 114 5.61 42.88 20.40
C LEU A 114 6.17 43.56 19.16
N TYR A 115 6.27 42.83 18.06
CA TYR A 115 6.73 43.31 16.75
C TYR A 115 5.59 43.23 15.72
N SER A 116 5.47 44.22 14.83
CA SER A 116 4.44 44.27 13.77
C SER A 116 4.97 44.76 12.42
N TRP A 117 4.43 44.22 11.32
CA TRP A 117 4.73 44.62 9.94
C TRP A 117 3.66 44.15 8.94
N GLY A 118 3.78 44.59 7.69
CA GLY A 118 2.85 44.31 6.59
C GLY A 118 1.91 45.49 6.27
N HIS A 119 0.73 45.18 5.75
CA HIS A 119 -0.32 46.16 5.44
C HIS A 119 -0.86 46.85 6.70
N ASN A 120 -1.12 48.16 6.61
CA ASN A 120 -1.54 48.98 7.75
C ASN A 120 -2.70 49.95 7.45
N GLY A 121 -3.43 49.78 6.35
CA GLY A 121 -4.45 50.76 5.91
C GLY A 121 -5.58 51.06 6.92
N TYR A 122 -5.74 50.23 7.97
CA TYR A 122 -6.70 50.42 9.05
C TYR A 122 -6.05 50.61 10.43
N GLY A 123 -4.72 50.78 10.49
CA GLY A 123 -3.98 50.93 11.75
C GLY A 123 -3.65 49.62 12.47
N GLN A 124 -3.79 48.48 11.80
CA GLN A 124 -3.61 47.14 12.38
C GLN A 124 -2.18 46.82 12.86
N LEU A 125 -1.19 47.67 12.58
CA LEU A 125 0.15 47.52 13.13
C LEU A 125 0.35 48.15 14.52
N GLY A 126 -0.60 48.96 15.00
CA GLY A 126 -0.56 49.54 16.33
C GLY A 126 0.48 50.66 16.53
N ASN A 127 1.12 51.11 15.44
CA ASN A 127 2.22 52.08 15.47
C ASN A 127 1.77 53.56 15.43
N GLY A 128 0.48 53.84 15.61
CA GLY A 128 -0.10 55.18 15.53
C GLY A 128 -0.37 55.69 14.11
N THR A 129 0.11 54.99 13.08
CA THR A 129 -0.03 55.38 11.67
C THR A 129 -0.94 54.42 10.90
N THR A 130 -1.26 54.76 9.65
CA THR A 130 -1.89 53.85 8.67
C THR A 130 -0.93 53.46 7.53
N ASN A 131 0.38 53.69 7.70
CA ASN A 131 1.39 53.44 6.67
C ASN A 131 1.88 52.00 6.73
N GLN A 132 2.01 51.35 5.57
CA GLN A 132 2.58 50.00 5.43
C GLN A 132 4.01 49.97 5.99
N VAL A 133 4.38 48.87 6.63
CA VAL A 133 5.69 48.67 7.24
C VAL A 133 6.35 47.43 6.63
N LEU A 134 7.55 47.59 6.07
CA LEU A 134 8.23 46.55 5.29
C LEU A 134 9.17 45.66 6.11
N VAL A 135 9.47 46.04 7.36
CA VAL A 135 10.41 45.39 8.29
C VAL A 135 9.75 45.31 9.67
N PRO A 136 9.84 44.18 10.41
CA PRO A 136 9.32 44.04 11.77
C PRO A 136 9.76 45.19 12.69
N ASN A 137 8.78 45.93 13.24
CA ASN A 137 9.02 47.06 14.12
C ASN A 137 8.39 46.84 15.50
N LEU A 138 9.07 47.27 16.55
CA LEU A 138 8.62 47.18 17.94
C LEU A 138 7.40 48.09 18.19
N VAL A 139 6.31 47.52 18.72
CA VAL A 139 5.09 48.22 19.10
C VAL A 139 5.17 48.62 20.57
N THR A 140 5.54 49.88 20.83
CA THR A 140 5.70 50.41 22.19
C THR A 140 4.46 51.17 22.70
N ILE A 141 3.68 51.79 21.82
CA ILE A 141 2.58 52.68 22.18
C ILE A 141 1.54 51.92 23.02
N ASN A 142 1.24 52.44 24.22
CA ASN A 142 0.33 51.86 25.23
C ASN A 142 0.70 50.46 25.76
N LEU A 143 1.84 49.88 25.35
CA LEU A 143 2.34 48.56 25.78
C LEU A 143 3.65 48.64 26.59
N ILE A 144 4.17 49.85 26.86
CA ILE A 144 5.36 50.04 27.69
C ILE A 144 5.15 49.41 29.08
N GLY A 145 6.09 48.55 29.49
CA GLY A 145 6.04 47.85 30.77
C GLY A 145 5.06 46.67 30.82
N LYS A 146 4.48 46.27 29.69
CA LYS A 146 3.59 45.10 29.59
C LYS A 146 4.29 43.95 28.88
N LYS A 147 4.24 42.76 29.51
CA LYS A 147 4.79 41.52 28.93
C LYS A 147 3.71 40.83 28.11
N ILE A 148 3.82 40.85 26.78
CA ILE A 148 2.92 40.10 25.90
C ILE A 148 3.22 38.60 25.98
N VAL A 149 2.18 37.77 26.04
CA VAL A 149 2.28 36.31 26.13
C VAL A 149 1.48 35.58 25.05
N GLU A 150 0.59 36.28 24.34
CA GLU A 150 -0.26 35.71 23.28
C GLU A 150 -0.73 36.84 22.35
N VAL A 151 -0.87 36.53 21.06
CA VAL A 151 -1.35 37.45 20.02
C VAL A 151 -2.33 36.72 19.09
N SER A 152 -3.32 37.45 18.59
CA SER A 152 -4.26 36.95 17.58
C SER A 152 -4.56 38.04 16.54
N CYS A 153 -4.88 37.62 15.32
CA CYS A 153 -5.13 38.51 14.19
C CYS A 153 -6.41 38.07 13.48
N GLY A 154 -7.28 39.02 13.19
CA GLY A 154 -8.38 38.83 12.24
C GLY A 154 -8.01 39.39 10.88
N SER A 155 -9.00 39.87 10.12
CA SER A 155 -8.74 40.43 8.79
C SER A 155 -7.85 41.66 8.85
N HIS A 156 -8.33 42.72 9.51
CA HIS A 156 -7.63 44.00 9.62
C HIS A 156 -7.57 44.49 11.07
N HIS A 157 -7.60 43.59 12.05
CA HIS A 157 -7.55 43.91 13.47
C HIS A 157 -6.68 42.91 14.21
N SER A 158 -6.18 43.33 15.38
CA SER A 158 -5.20 42.60 16.16
C SER A 158 -5.57 42.62 17.63
N LEU A 159 -5.23 41.53 18.32
CA LEU A 159 -5.35 41.35 19.76
C LEU A 159 -3.98 40.97 20.34
N ALA A 160 -3.67 41.48 21.54
CA ALA A 160 -2.54 41.01 22.34
C ALA A 160 -2.96 40.87 23.81
N ARG A 161 -2.55 39.76 24.41
CA ARG A 161 -2.79 39.43 25.82
C ARG A 161 -1.50 39.53 26.61
N THR A 162 -1.58 40.14 27.79
CA THR A 162 -0.46 40.32 28.71
C THR A 162 -0.35 39.16 29.72
N SER A 163 0.80 39.03 30.37
CA SER A 163 1.00 38.14 31.53
C SER A 163 0.00 38.40 32.66
N ASP A 164 -0.46 39.64 32.79
CA ASP A 164 -1.33 40.12 33.86
C ASP A 164 -2.82 39.88 33.56
N GLY A 165 -3.12 39.15 32.48
CA GLY A 165 -4.49 38.89 32.02
C GLY A 165 -5.17 40.06 31.30
N GLU A 166 -4.50 41.20 31.12
CA GLU A 166 -5.05 42.33 30.37
C GLU A 166 -5.05 42.07 28.87
N LEU A 167 -6.15 42.47 28.21
CA LEU A 167 -6.34 42.38 26.76
C LEU A 167 -6.24 43.76 26.10
N TYR A 168 -5.47 43.84 25.02
CA TYR A 168 -5.32 45.01 24.16
C TYR A 168 -5.79 44.68 22.73
N ALA A 169 -6.47 45.62 22.09
CA ALA A 169 -7.01 45.47 20.74
C ALA A 169 -6.78 46.74 19.89
N TRP A 170 -6.58 46.58 18.58
CA TRP A 170 -6.42 47.69 17.63
C TRP A 170 -6.69 47.27 16.17
N GLY A 171 -6.65 48.24 15.26
CA GLY A 171 -6.92 48.11 13.82
C GLY A 171 -8.32 48.54 13.41
N GLN A 172 -8.85 47.90 12.37
CA GLN A 172 -10.19 48.12 11.83
C GLN A 172 -11.25 47.81 12.89
N ASN A 173 -12.26 48.68 13.00
CA ASN A 173 -13.29 48.59 14.04
C ASN A 173 -14.72 48.86 13.53
N ASN A 174 -14.93 48.81 12.21
CA ASN A 174 -16.23 49.10 11.57
C ASN A 174 -17.41 48.26 12.10
N CYS A 175 -17.15 47.06 12.63
CA CYS A 175 -18.14 46.18 13.24
C CYS A 175 -18.06 46.13 14.78
N GLY A 176 -17.17 46.91 15.40
CA GLY A 176 -16.95 46.88 16.85
C GLY A 176 -15.87 45.91 17.34
N GLN A 177 -15.11 45.28 16.43
CA GLN A 177 -14.14 44.21 16.73
C GLN A 177 -12.95 44.62 17.61
N VAL A 178 -12.75 45.91 17.87
CA VAL A 178 -11.75 46.39 18.85
C VAL A 178 -12.32 46.46 20.28
N GLY A 179 -13.63 46.26 20.48
CA GLY A 179 -14.25 46.24 21.82
C GLY A 179 -14.22 47.60 22.52
N SER A 180 -14.21 48.69 21.75
CA SER A 180 -13.95 50.06 22.20
C SER A 180 -15.20 50.85 22.65
N GLY A 181 -16.39 50.28 22.50
CA GLY A 181 -17.68 50.95 22.58
C GLY A 181 -18.03 51.80 21.36
N THR A 182 -17.15 51.87 20.35
CA THR A 182 -17.31 52.66 19.12
C THR A 182 -17.09 51.78 17.88
N THR A 183 -17.34 52.34 16.69
CA THR A 183 -17.00 51.72 15.40
C THR A 183 -15.80 52.36 14.70
N THR A 184 -15.07 53.23 15.40
CA THR A 184 -13.91 53.96 14.86
C THR A 184 -12.63 53.14 14.98
N ASN A 185 -11.90 52.98 13.88
CA ASN A 185 -10.60 52.28 13.85
C ASN A 185 -9.64 52.84 14.91
N GLN A 186 -8.75 51.99 15.44
CA GLN A 186 -7.74 52.37 16.42
C GLN A 186 -6.36 52.08 15.85
N SER A 187 -5.52 53.11 15.61
CA SER A 187 -4.15 52.92 15.10
C SER A 187 -3.11 52.57 16.18
N THR A 188 -3.53 52.47 17.44
CA THR A 188 -2.69 52.17 18.61
C THR A 188 -3.36 51.09 19.49
N PRO A 189 -2.58 50.22 20.16
CA PRO A 189 -3.11 49.25 21.11
C PRO A 189 -3.96 49.93 22.18
N ARG A 190 -5.21 49.48 22.35
CA ARG A 190 -6.12 49.98 23.37
C ARG A 190 -6.55 48.85 24.30
N LYS A 191 -6.39 49.06 25.62
CA LYS A 191 -6.89 48.12 26.62
C LYS A 191 -8.42 47.99 26.50
N VAL A 192 -8.90 46.76 26.40
CA VAL A 192 -10.33 46.43 26.32
C VAL A 192 -10.87 46.35 27.75
N THR A 193 -11.84 47.19 28.09
CA THR A 193 -12.30 47.36 29.48
C THR A 193 -13.78 47.05 29.71
N ALA A 194 -14.66 47.27 28.73
CA ALA A 194 -16.07 46.97 28.90
C ALA A 194 -16.31 45.46 29.13
N GLY A 195 -17.05 45.10 30.17
CA GLY A 195 -17.37 43.70 30.53
C GLY A 195 -16.22 42.89 31.17
N ILE A 196 -14.95 43.22 30.88
CA ILE A 196 -13.77 42.43 31.25
C ILE A 196 -12.69 43.19 32.05
N ASN A 197 -12.88 44.47 32.38
CA ASN A 197 -11.89 45.21 33.20
C ASN A 197 -11.71 44.57 34.58
N GLY A 198 -10.46 44.35 34.99
CA GLY A 198 -10.11 43.70 36.26
C GLY A 198 -10.34 42.18 36.28
N LYS A 199 -10.78 41.59 35.17
CA LYS A 199 -10.83 40.13 34.98
C LYS A 199 -9.57 39.65 34.27
N ASN A 200 -9.18 38.41 34.53
CA ASN A 200 -7.98 37.78 33.99
C ASN A 200 -8.32 36.99 32.71
N VAL A 201 -7.88 37.47 31.55
CA VAL A 201 -8.02 36.77 30.27
C VAL A 201 -6.92 35.72 30.15
N VAL A 202 -7.28 34.50 29.76
CA VAL A 202 -6.35 33.36 29.61
C VAL A 202 -6.16 32.88 28.17
N ALA A 203 -7.11 33.12 27.28
CA ALA A 203 -7.00 32.77 25.85
C ALA A 203 -7.76 33.79 24.96
N ILE A 204 -7.28 34.01 23.73
CA ILE A 204 -7.89 34.91 22.75
C ILE A 204 -7.97 34.30 21.35
N ALA A 205 -9.04 34.62 20.61
CA ALA A 205 -9.17 34.24 19.20
C ALA A 205 -9.83 35.34 18.36
N CYS A 206 -9.37 35.49 17.12
CA CYS A 206 -9.98 36.35 16.11
C CYS A 206 -10.65 35.50 15.01
N GLY A 207 -11.88 35.86 14.65
CA GLY A 207 -12.43 35.56 13.32
C GLY A 207 -12.03 36.65 12.32
N GLN A 208 -12.60 36.66 11.12
CA GLN A 208 -12.32 37.73 10.14
C GLN A 208 -12.62 39.14 10.70
N THR A 209 -13.80 39.31 11.30
CA THR A 209 -14.32 40.61 11.77
C THR A 209 -14.94 40.53 13.17
N SER A 210 -14.58 39.51 13.93
CA SER A 210 -15.06 39.24 15.30
C SER A 210 -13.90 38.82 16.19
N SER A 211 -14.07 39.00 17.50
CA SER A 211 -13.07 38.70 18.51
C SER A 211 -13.71 37.94 19.67
N MET A 212 -12.93 37.04 20.27
CA MET A 212 -13.30 36.21 21.41
C MET A 212 -12.21 36.27 22.48
N ALA A 213 -12.61 36.20 23.74
CA ALA A 213 -11.75 36.01 24.89
C ALA A 213 -12.36 35.00 25.87
N VAL A 214 -11.49 34.21 26.50
CA VAL A 214 -11.83 33.31 27.61
C VAL A 214 -11.15 33.81 28.87
N LEU A 215 -11.89 33.81 29.97
CA LEU A 215 -11.40 34.20 31.30
C LEU A 215 -10.90 32.98 32.08
N ASP A 216 -10.12 33.21 33.14
CA ASP A 216 -9.59 32.14 34.00
C ASP A 216 -10.66 31.28 34.70
N ASN A 217 -11.87 31.83 34.89
CA ASN A 217 -13.05 31.10 35.35
C ASN A 217 -13.82 30.35 34.24
N GLY A 218 -13.30 30.31 33.01
CA GLY A 218 -13.92 29.68 31.85
C GLY A 218 -15.03 30.49 31.16
N GLU A 219 -15.37 31.70 31.61
CA GLU A 219 -16.37 32.54 30.96
C GLU A 219 -15.90 33.03 29.57
N VAL A 220 -16.74 32.86 28.54
CA VAL A 220 -16.47 33.35 27.17
C VAL A 220 -17.13 34.71 26.92
N PHE A 221 -16.37 35.62 26.30
CA PHE A 221 -16.83 36.94 25.84
C PHE A 221 -16.55 37.12 24.35
N GLY A 222 -17.54 37.62 23.60
CA GLY A 222 -17.45 37.86 22.16
C GLY A 222 -17.86 39.29 21.76
N TRP A 223 -17.20 39.85 20.75
CA TRP A 223 -17.55 41.16 20.17
C TRP A 223 -17.14 41.30 18.70
N GLY A 224 -17.58 42.39 18.06
CA GLY A 224 -17.41 42.63 16.63
C GLY A 224 -18.63 42.21 15.80
N TYR A 225 -18.38 41.75 14.57
CA TYR A 225 -19.40 41.35 13.61
C TYR A 225 -20.12 40.08 14.04
N ASN A 226 -21.45 40.07 13.90
CA ASN A 226 -22.32 38.97 14.33
C ASN A 226 -23.39 38.58 13.29
N GLY A 227 -23.26 39.01 12.03
CA GLY A 227 -24.31 38.79 11.02
C GLY A 227 -24.64 37.31 10.73
N ASN A 228 -23.78 36.37 11.11
CA ASN A 228 -24.03 34.92 11.03
C ASN A 228 -24.22 34.26 12.40
N GLY A 229 -24.36 35.02 13.49
CA GLY A 229 -24.48 34.48 14.84
C GLY A 229 -23.16 34.06 15.50
N GLN A 230 -22.01 34.39 14.87
CA GLN A 230 -20.67 33.95 15.30
C GLN A 230 -20.24 34.41 16.71
N LEU A 231 -20.97 35.34 17.34
CA LEU A 231 -20.75 35.73 18.73
C LEU A 231 -21.51 34.83 19.74
N GLY A 232 -22.45 33.99 19.31
CA GLY A 232 -23.15 33.03 20.17
C GLY A 232 -24.22 33.63 21.10
N LEU A 233 -24.61 34.89 20.85
CA LEU A 233 -25.42 35.71 21.75
C LEU A 233 -26.95 35.52 21.60
N GLY A 234 -27.40 34.50 20.86
CA GLY A 234 -28.82 34.27 20.57
C GLY A 234 -29.43 35.24 19.55
N ASN A 235 -28.60 36.03 18.86
CA ASN A 235 -29.02 37.05 17.90
C ASN A 235 -27.90 37.32 16.86
N ASN A 236 -28.22 38.09 15.82
CA ASN A 236 -27.30 38.47 14.75
C ASN A 236 -26.79 39.94 14.84
N VAL A 237 -26.84 40.56 16.03
CA VAL A 237 -26.49 41.98 16.23
C VAL A 237 -25.03 42.12 16.62
N ASN A 238 -24.28 42.95 15.87
CA ASN A 238 -22.88 43.29 16.15
C ASN A 238 -22.73 43.90 17.56
N GLN A 239 -21.61 43.62 18.22
CA GLN A 239 -21.33 44.18 19.56
C GLN A 239 -20.07 45.05 19.51
N THR A 240 -20.19 46.31 19.95
CA THR A 240 -19.05 47.24 20.07
C THR A 240 -18.27 47.11 21.37
N ASN A 241 -18.75 46.29 22.31
CA ASN A 241 -18.12 45.97 23.58
C ASN A 241 -18.13 44.43 23.77
N PRO A 242 -17.18 43.85 24.53
CA PRO A 242 -17.25 42.45 24.95
C PRO A 242 -18.59 42.10 25.61
N CYS A 243 -19.30 41.13 25.03
CA CYS A 243 -20.55 40.60 25.56
C CYS A 243 -20.35 39.15 25.99
N ARG A 244 -20.84 38.77 27.18
CA ARG A 244 -20.77 37.39 27.68
C ARG A 244 -21.63 36.47 26.84
N VAL A 245 -21.11 35.30 26.49
CA VAL A 245 -21.86 34.21 25.84
C VAL A 245 -22.66 33.46 26.92
N VAL A 246 -23.83 33.98 27.27
CA VAL A 246 -24.65 33.48 28.41
C VAL A 246 -25.05 32.01 28.25
N ASN A 247 -25.16 31.50 27.02
CA ASN A 247 -25.50 30.10 26.75
C ASN A 247 -24.39 29.09 27.12
N LEU A 248 -23.19 29.56 27.47
CA LEU A 248 -22.11 28.75 28.06
C LEU A 248 -22.00 28.97 29.58
N GLN A 249 -23.05 29.47 30.24
CA GLN A 249 -23.09 29.53 31.70
C GLN A 249 -22.92 28.13 32.31
N ASN A 250 -22.14 28.06 33.39
CA ASN A 250 -21.79 26.82 34.09
C ASN A 250 -20.96 25.80 33.29
N VAL A 251 -20.41 26.19 32.13
CA VAL A 251 -19.42 25.40 31.37
C VAL A 251 -18.06 26.10 31.48
N VAL A 252 -17.03 25.38 31.91
CA VAL A 252 -15.66 25.92 32.01
C VAL A 252 -14.95 25.71 30.68
N ILE A 253 -14.83 26.78 29.88
CA ILE A 253 -14.12 26.72 28.59
C ILE A 253 -12.62 26.87 28.81
N THR A 254 -11.85 25.96 28.22
CA THR A 254 -10.37 25.91 28.30
C THR A 254 -9.70 26.38 27.00
N GLN A 255 -10.37 26.19 25.85
CA GLN A 255 -9.88 26.64 24.55
C GLN A 255 -10.99 27.28 23.72
N ILE A 256 -10.64 28.34 22.98
CA ILE A 256 -11.50 28.98 21.98
C ILE A 256 -10.76 29.02 20.63
N ALA A 257 -11.47 28.75 19.53
CA ALA A 257 -10.93 28.83 18.19
C ALA A 257 -11.95 29.49 17.26
N CYS A 258 -11.50 30.40 16.39
CA CYS A 258 -12.37 31.09 15.43
C CYS A 258 -11.96 30.74 14.00
N GLY A 259 -12.94 30.34 13.20
CA GLY A 259 -12.81 30.23 11.75
C GLY A 259 -13.21 31.53 11.05
N TYR A 260 -13.44 31.45 9.73
CA TYR A 260 -13.77 32.65 8.94
C TYR A 260 -14.98 33.43 9.47
N ALA A 261 -16.07 32.73 9.80
CA ALA A 261 -17.30 33.32 10.34
C ALA A 261 -18.02 32.38 11.33
N HIS A 262 -17.26 31.51 11.99
CA HIS A 262 -17.75 30.55 12.98
C HIS A 262 -16.77 30.44 14.14
N THR A 263 -17.23 29.89 15.26
CA THR A 263 -16.46 29.75 16.50
C THR A 263 -16.66 28.36 17.06
N MET A 264 -15.59 27.80 17.62
CA MET A 264 -15.59 26.58 18.42
C MET A 264 -15.04 26.87 19.81
N ALA A 265 -15.59 26.21 20.83
CA ALA A 265 -15.09 26.21 22.20
C ALA A 265 -14.93 24.77 22.70
N LEU A 266 -13.92 24.54 23.53
CA LEU A 266 -13.65 23.27 24.21
C LEU A 266 -13.77 23.46 25.72
N SER A 267 -14.53 22.59 26.40
CA SER A 267 -14.58 22.58 27.86
C SER A 267 -13.44 21.78 28.50
N ASP A 268 -13.23 21.95 29.80
CA ASP A 268 -12.37 21.12 30.64
C ASP A 268 -12.78 19.63 30.68
N GLU A 269 -14.09 19.36 30.65
CA GLU A 269 -14.66 18.03 30.45
C GLU A 269 -14.26 17.41 29.08
N GLY A 270 -13.82 18.22 28.12
CA GLY A 270 -13.46 17.82 26.76
C GLY A 270 -14.66 17.76 25.81
N THR A 271 -15.71 18.52 26.11
CA THR A 271 -16.88 18.71 25.23
C THR A 271 -16.64 19.86 24.25
N VAL A 272 -16.97 19.65 22.98
CA VAL A 272 -16.90 20.69 21.93
C VAL A 272 -18.24 21.38 21.75
N PHE A 273 -18.21 22.71 21.66
CA PHE A 273 -19.34 23.55 21.27
C PHE A 273 -19.00 24.32 20.00
N ALA A 274 -19.95 24.50 19.08
CA ALA A 274 -19.76 25.30 17.87
C ALA A 274 -20.95 26.21 17.57
N TRP A 275 -20.69 27.36 16.94
CA TRP A 275 -21.72 28.31 16.49
C TRP A 275 -21.23 29.26 15.39
N GLY A 276 -22.16 29.98 14.76
CA GLY A 276 -21.92 30.94 13.68
C GLY A 276 -22.36 30.43 12.31
N ALA A 277 -21.62 30.81 11.26
CA ALA A 277 -21.88 30.39 9.89
C ALA A 277 -21.66 28.87 9.72
N ASN A 278 -22.53 28.21 8.94
CA ASN A 278 -22.50 26.76 8.71
C ASN A 278 -22.69 26.35 7.24
N SER A 279 -22.59 27.27 6.28
CA SER A 279 -22.91 27.01 4.86
C SER A 279 -22.06 25.89 4.21
N TYR A 280 -20.91 25.55 4.81
CA TYR A 280 -20.05 24.44 4.40
C TYR A 280 -20.09 23.23 5.35
N GLY A 281 -20.89 23.26 6.41
CA GLY A 281 -20.92 22.21 7.44
C GLY A 281 -19.90 22.40 8.57
N GLN A 282 -19.26 23.57 8.66
CA GLN A 282 -18.16 23.84 9.58
C GLN A 282 -18.52 23.80 11.07
N LEU A 283 -19.81 23.72 11.43
CA LEU A 283 -20.24 23.50 12.81
C LEU A 283 -20.31 22.01 13.18
N GLY A 284 -20.33 21.08 12.22
CA GLY A 284 -20.33 19.64 12.49
C GLY A 284 -21.70 19.07 12.92
N THR A 285 -22.78 19.85 12.72
CA THR A 285 -24.15 19.57 13.21
C THR A 285 -24.95 18.59 12.32
N GLY A 286 -24.31 17.90 11.38
CA GLY A 286 -24.97 17.07 10.36
C GLY A 286 -25.78 17.85 9.32
N ASN A 287 -25.81 19.19 9.41
CA ASN A 287 -26.57 20.06 8.53
C ASN A 287 -25.79 21.34 8.16
N LYS A 288 -26.45 22.30 7.50
CA LYS A 288 -25.85 23.56 7.00
C LYS A 288 -26.51 24.83 7.54
N ALA A 289 -27.33 24.73 8.58
CA ALA A 289 -27.98 25.87 9.21
C ALA A 289 -27.00 26.62 10.11
N ASN A 290 -26.95 27.95 9.97
CA ASN A 290 -26.18 28.81 10.88
C ASN A 290 -26.78 28.73 12.29
N LEU A 291 -25.92 28.77 13.31
CA LEU A 291 -26.34 28.76 14.71
C LEU A 291 -25.99 30.08 15.38
N VAL A 292 -26.99 30.72 16.01
CA VAL A 292 -26.81 31.97 16.75
C VAL A 292 -26.50 31.76 18.24
N VAL A 293 -26.48 30.50 18.68
CA VAL A 293 -26.14 30.05 20.03
C VAL A 293 -25.11 28.91 19.94
N PRO A 294 -24.21 28.76 20.92
CA PRO A 294 -23.39 27.56 21.09
C PRO A 294 -24.24 26.30 21.19
N GLU A 295 -23.94 25.32 20.34
CA GLU A 295 -24.53 23.98 20.38
C GLU A 295 -23.43 22.94 20.61
N LYS A 296 -23.73 21.89 21.37
CA LYS A 296 -22.80 20.79 21.66
C LYS A 296 -22.64 19.91 20.42
N ILE A 297 -21.40 19.63 20.03
CA ILE A 297 -21.07 18.87 18.81
C ILE A 297 -20.29 17.61 19.18
N GLY A 298 -20.54 16.51 18.47
CA GLY A 298 -19.65 15.35 18.49
C GLY A 298 -19.74 14.50 19.77
N GLU A 299 -20.93 14.23 20.29
CA GLU A 299 -21.10 13.29 21.42
C GLU A 299 -20.53 11.89 21.08
N GLU A 300 -20.50 11.53 19.79
CA GLU A 300 -19.99 10.25 19.27
C GLU A 300 -18.46 10.19 19.12
N ILE A 301 -17.73 11.31 19.08
CA ILE A 301 -16.26 11.30 18.89
C ILE A 301 -15.48 11.21 20.20
N GLY A 302 -16.15 11.15 21.34
CA GLY A 302 -15.53 11.03 22.66
C GLY A 302 -14.82 12.30 23.13
N ARG A 303 -13.96 12.17 24.13
CA ARG A 303 -13.33 13.31 24.83
C ARG A 303 -12.29 14.00 23.96
N VAL A 304 -12.55 15.26 23.61
CA VAL A 304 -11.62 16.12 22.85
C VAL A 304 -10.60 16.77 23.78
N VAL A 305 -9.34 16.87 23.34
CA VAL A 305 -8.25 17.51 24.10
C VAL A 305 -7.71 18.78 23.44
N GLU A 306 -7.92 18.96 22.14
CA GLU A 306 -7.56 20.20 21.43
C GLU A 306 -8.44 20.41 20.20
N ILE A 307 -8.81 21.67 19.93
CA ILE A 307 -9.58 22.10 18.76
C ILE A 307 -8.77 23.07 17.89
N ALA A 308 -9.10 23.15 16.60
CA ALA A 308 -8.47 24.08 15.66
C ALA A 308 -9.46 24.62 14.63
N CYS A 309 -9.32 25.93 14.36
CA CYS A 309 -9.96 26.68 13.28
C CYS A 309 -8.95 27.73 12.79
N SER A 310 -9.08 28.20 11.55
CA SER A 310 -8.35 29.38 11.09
C SER A 310 -9.31 30.40 10.49
N HIS A 311 -9.12 31.68 10.86
CA HIS A 311 -9.92 32.78 10.32
C HIS A 311 -9.85 32.87 8.78
N TYR A 312 -8.86 32.28 8.13
CA TYR A 312 -8.77 32.24 6.65
C TYR A 312 -9.76 31.29 5.98
N ASN A 313 -10.34 30.31 6.69
CA ASN A 313 -11.03 29.19 6.06
C ASN A 313 -12.27 28.73 6.83
N HIS A 314 -13.00 27.81 6.21
CA HIS A 314 -14.26 27.24 6.70
C HIS A 314 -14.09 25.78 7.14
N ILE A 315 -12.89 25.38 7.58
CA ILE A 315 -12.61 24.04 8.11
C ILE A 315 -12.47 24.10 9.64
N SER A 316 -12.93 23.04 10.28
CA SER A 316 -12.90 22.81 11.71
C SER A 316 -12.23 21.47 11.96
N ALA A 317 -11.41 21.38 13.01
CA ALA A 317 -10.73 20.15 13.38
C ALA A 317 -10.66 19.99 14.90
N ALA A 318 -10.60 18.74 15.37
CA ALA A 318 -10.47 18.38 16.77
C ALA A 318 -9.63 17.11 16.91
N VAL A 319 -8.89 16.96 18.01
CA VAL A 319 -8.15 15.73 18.35
C VAL A 319 -8.62 15.22 19.71
N THR A 320 -8.81 13.92 19.81
CA THR A 320 -9.33 13.26 21.02
C THR A 320 -8.21 12.81 21.94
N GLN A 321 -8.56 12.45 23.18
CA GLN A 321 -7.62 11.86 24.14
C GLN A 321 -6.98 10.55 23.61
N MET A 322 -7.63 9.86 22.66
CA MET A 322 -7.09 8.68 21.97
C MET A 322 -6.18 9.04 20.77
N SER A 323 -5.76 10.30 20.63
CA SER A 323 -4.96 10.82 19.51
C SER A 323 -5.60 10.66 18.11
N LYS A 324 -6.92 10.44 18.04
CA LYS A 324 -7.68 10.43 16.78
C LYS A 324 -7.97 11.87 16.35
N VAL A 325 -7.64 12.22 15.11
CA VAL A 325 -7.87 13.55 14.54
C VAL A 325 -9.12 13.56 13.67
N TYR A 326 -10.06 14.46 13.94
CA TYR A 326 -11.31 14.65 13.19
C TYR A 326 -11.30 15.99 12.44
N MET A 327 -11.97 16.03 11.29
CA MET A 327 -12.19 17.27 10.52
C MET A 327 -13.62 17.37 9.96
N TRP A 328 -14.09 18.61 9.76
CA TRP A 328 -15.37 18.91 9.11
C TRP A 328 -15.38 20.35 8.57
N GLY A 329 -16.43 20.72 7.82
CA GLY A 329 -16.52 21.98 7.08
C GLY A 329 -16.02 21.87 5.64
N GLN A 330 -15.32 22.90 5.15
CA GLN A 330 -14.87 22.97 3.76
C GLN A 330 -13.55 22.23 3.52
N CYS A 331 -13.61 20.90 3.39
CA CYS A 331 -12.46 20.04 3.15
C CYS A 331 -12.19 19.85 1.65
N ARG A 332 -11.06 20.36 1.13
CA ARG A 332 -10.67 20.34 -0.31
C ARG A 332 -11.78 20.83 -1.26
N GLY A 333 -12.54 21.83 -0.82
CA GLY A 333 -13.66 22.40 -1.56
C GLY A 333 -14.99 21.62 -1.47
N GLN A 334 -14.99 20.42 -0.86
CA GLN A 334 -16.21 19.71 -0.50
C GLN A 334 -16.75 20.20 0.84
N SER A 335 -18.04 19.96 1.09
CA SER A 335 -18.74 20.38 2.30
C SER A 335 -19.05 19.14 3.15
N VAL A 336 -18.34 19.02 4.27
CA VAL A 336 -18.40 17.91 5.23
C VAL A 336 -19.19 18.39 6.43
N VAL A 337 -20.40 17.85 6.64
CA VAL A 337 -21.35 18.36 7.65
C VAL A 337 -21.25 17.69 9.02
N SER A 338 -20.50 16.60 9.14
CA SER A 338 -20.30 15.82 10.37
C SER A 338 -18.82 15.55 10.59
N SER A 339 -18.40 15.43 11.86
CA SER A 339 -17.02 15.12 12.23
C SER A 339 -16.52 13.83 11.59
N THR A 340 -15.54 13.93 10.69
CA THR A 340 -14.97 12.79 9.96
C THR A 340 -13.59 12.46 10.51
N GLU A 341 -13.36 11.21 10.93
CA GLU A 341 -12.06 10.75 11.40
C GLU A 341 -11.03 10.77 10.26
N THR A 342 -9.78 11.10 10.59
CA THR A 342 -8.67 11.20 9.63
C THR A 342 -7.49 10.35 10.09
N PRO A 343 -6.65 9.84 9.17
CA PRO A 343 -5.45 9.08 9.51
C PRO A 343 -4.28 9.99 9.97
N PHE A 344 -4.56 11.23 10.38
CA PHE A 344 -3.54 12.17 10.81
C PHE A 344 -3.29 12.10 12.31
N HIS A 345 -2.08 12.49 12.72
CA HIS A 345 -1.67 12.56 14.13
C HIS A 345 -1.57 13.99 14.66
N SER A 346 -1.75 14.99 13.79
CA SER A 346 -1.65 16.41 14.13
C SER A 346 -2.75 17.20 13.46
N LEU A 347 -3.34 18.16 14.18
CA LEU A 347 -4.30 19.12 13.61
C LEU A 347 -3.66 19.93 12.48
N HIS A 348 -2.35 20.15 12.49
CA HIS A 348 -1.66 20.87 11.41
C HIS A 348 -1.75 20.14 10.05
N ASP A 349 -1.81 18.81 10.05
CA ASP A 349 -1.94 18.01 8.83
C ASP A 349 -3.27 18.24 8.11
N VAL A 350 -4.35 18.40 8.88
CA VAL A 350 -5.70 18.72 8.35
C VAL A 350 -5.64 20.04 7.58
N PHE A 351 -4.99 21.07 8.14
CA PHE A 351 -4.86 22.35 7.46
C PHE A 351 -3.90 22.30 6.27
N ALA A 352 -2.82 21.52 6.34
CA ALA A 352 -1.89 21.32 5.22
C ALA A 352 -2.58 20.64 4.02
N CYS A 353 -3.40 19.61 4.28
CA CYS A 353 -3.92 18.70 3.25
C CYS A 353 -5.34 19.04 2.77
N PHE A 354 -6.17 19.64 3.63
CA PHE A 354 -7.60 19.84 3.38
C PHE A 354 -8.10 21.29 3.45
N ALA A 355 -7.37 22.23 4.04
CA ALA A 355 -7.80 23.63 4.03
C ALA A 355 -7.54 24.32 2.67
N SER A 356 -8.35 25.33 2.37
CA SER A 356 -8.16 26.21 1.21
C SER A 356 -8.39 27.66 1.66
N PRO A 357 -7.34 28.50 1.77
CA PRO A 357 -5.92 28.16 1.62
C PRO A 357 -5.37 27.28 2.74
N ALA A 358 -4.27 26.58 2.46
CA ALA A 358 -3.51 25.81 3.45
C ALA A 358 -2.64 26.76 4.30
N VAL A 359 -3.10 27.07 5.51
CA VAL A 359 -2.43 27.98 6.45
C VAL A 359 -2.43 27.41 7.87
N THR A 360 -1.38 27.67 8.65
CA THR A 360 -1.22 27.10 10.00
C THR A 360 -2.11 27.80 11.01
N TRP A 361 -3.08 27.08 11.60
CA TRP A 361 -4.03 27.63 12.59
C TRP A 361 -3.38 28.26 13.83
N ARG A 362 -2.19 27.79 14.19
CA ARG A 362 -1.19 28.41 15.08
C ARG A 362 0.22 28.09 14.57
N PRO A 363 1.30 28.76 15.01
CA PRO A 363 2.66 28.34 14.69
C PRO A 363 2.92 26.89 15.10
N MET A 364 3.47 26.10 14.18
CA MET A 364 3.90 24.72 14.44
C MET A 364 5.18 24.75 15.27
N LYS A 365 5.15 24.14 16.45
CA LYS A 365 6.34 23.91 17.27
C LYS A 365 6.86 22.51 16.97
N LEU A 366 8.15 22.41 16.68
CA LEU A 366 8.86 21.17 16.43
C LEU A 366 9.75 20.92 17.63
N ASP A 367 9.16 20.43 18.72
CA ASP A 367 9.82 20.31 20.02
C ASP A 367 10.78 19.10 20.08
N ASP A 368 11.97 19.32 20.63
CA ASP A 368 13.02 18.32 20.93
C ASP A 368 12.63 17.38 22.08
N VAL A 369 11.47 16.72 21.96
CA VAL A 369 11.16 15.51 22.75
C VAL A 369 11.31 14.31 21.82
N PRO A 370 12.50 13.71 21.73
CA PRO A 370 12.67 12.49 20.96
C PRO A 370 11.89 11.40 21.66
N ILE A 371 10.80 10.96 21.01
CA ILE A 371 10.34 9.59 21.21
C ILE A 371 11.39 8.78 20.47
N THR A 372 12.51 8.50 21.13
CA THR A 372 13.59 7.70 20.56
C THR A 372 13.00 6.33 20.26
N ARG A 373 12.72 6.07 18.98
CA ARG A 373 12.45 4.71 18.54
C ARG A 373 13.65 3.87 18.96
N VAL A 374 13.44 2.62 19.34
CA VAL A 374 14.52 1.72 19.77
C VAL A 374 15.66 1.70 18.73
N THR A 375 15.33 1.79 17.44
CA THR A 375 16.28 1.94 16.32
C THR A 375 17.22 3.14 16.44
N ASP A 376 16.76 4.27 16.99
CA ASP A 376 17.55 5.50 17.09
C ASP A 376 18.38 5.51 18.39
N SER A 377 17.86 4.95 19.48
CA SER A 377 18.66 4.62 20.68
C SER A 377 19.80 3.66 20.36
N LEU A 378 19.54 2.61 19.57
CA LEU A 378 20.57 1.66 19.12
C LEU A 378 21.65 2.38 18.29
N LYS A 379 21.28 3.22 17.32
CA LYS A 379 22.27 4.00 16.52
C LYS A 379 23.16 4.89 17.39
N LEU A 380 22.62 5.47 18.47
CA LEU A 380 23.38 6.32 19.40
C LEU A 380 24.34 5.50 20.30
N ALA A 381 24.00 4.24 20.60
CA ALA A 381 24.85 3.32 21.36
C ALA A 381 26.03 2.71 20.54
N PHE A 382 26.20 3.10 19.27
CA PHE A 382 27.36 2.68 18.48
C PHE A 382 28.61 3.49 18.84
N ASN A 383 29.70 2.81 19.18
CA ASN A 383 30.95 3.42 19.63
C ASN A 383 30.84 4.25 20.93
N ASP A 384 29.83 3.97 21.76
CA ASP A 384 29.70 4.53 23.10
C ASP A 384 30.48 3.70 24.14
N ALA A 385 31.37 4.37 24.87
CA ALA A 385 32.23 3.76 25.87
C ALA A 385 31.55 3.52 27.23
N GLU A 386 30.43 4.19 27.52
CA GLU A 386 29.70 4.03 28.79
C GLU A 386 28.81 2.78 28.79
N THR A 387 28.27 2.40 27.64
CA THR A 387 27.31 1.28 27.49
C THR A 387 27.92 0.00 26.89
N SER A 388 29.08 0.07 26.22
CA SER A 388 29.73 -1.09 25.59
C SER A 388 30.20 -2.17 26.58
N ASP A 389 29.96 -3.44 26.23
CA ASP A 389 30.44 -4.64 26.95
C ASP A 389 31.56 -5.40 26.19
N VAL A 390 31.97 -4.93 25.01
CA VAL A 390 33.12 -5.43 24.22
C VAL A 390 33.73 -4.34 23.36
N LYS A 391 35.04 -4.43 23.12
CA LYS A 391 35.82 -3.49 22.33
C LYS A 391 36.57 -4.22 21.22
N PHE A 392 36.59 -3.67 20.02
CA PHE A 392 37.41 -4.18 18.92
C PHE A 392 38.62 -3.26 18.70
N LYS A 393 39.81 -3.84 18.63
CA LYS A 393 41.07 -3.10 18.41
C LYS A 393 41.59 -3.40 17.00
N ILE A 394 41.56 -2.39 16.14
CA ILE A 394 42.01 -2.48 14.75
C ILE A 394 43.07 -1.40 14.53
N GLN A 395 44.27 -1.80 14.09
CA GLN A 395 45.40 -0.89 13.83
C GLN A 395 45.73 0.08 14.99
N GLY A 396 45.46 -0.36 16.24
CA GLY A 396 45.68 0.43 17.46
C GLY A 396 44.52 1.35 17.88
N GLN A 397 43.47 1.48 17.06
CA GLN A 397 42.24 2.21 17.38
C GLN A 397 41.19 1.26 17.98
N LEU A 398 40.37 1.77 18.90
CA LEU A 398 39.33 1.03 19.61
C LEU A 398 37.93 1.40 19.11
N ILE A 399 37.06 0.40 18.96
CA ILE A 399 35.64 0.56 18.64
C ILE A 399 34.82 -0.11 19.74
N HIS A 400 33.93 0.66 20.36
CA HIS A 400 33.10 0.24 21.48
C HIS A 400 31.73 -0.29 21.00
N VAL A 401 31.40 -1.55 21.30
CA VAL A 401 30.16 -2.19 20.83
C VAL A 401 29.57 -3.14 21.89
N HIS A 402 28.44 -3.75 21.57
CA HIS A 402 27.60 -4.51 22.49
C HIS A 402 27.41 -5.95 21.98
N LYS A 403 27.83 -6.95 22.74
CA LYS A 403 27.73 -8.39 22.44
C LYS A 403 26.30 -8.77 22.08
N ALA A 404 25.29 -8.22 22.78
CA ALA A 404 23.88 -8.48 22.49
C ALA A 404 23.48 -8.06 21.06
N ILE A 405 23.87 -6.86 20.62
CA ILE A 405 23.53 -6.34 19.28
C ILE A 405 24.27 -7.17 18.21
N LEU A 406 25.54 -7.48 18.43
CA LEU A 406 26.33 -8.34 17.54
C LEU A 406 25.74 -9.75 17.41
N LYS A 407 25.37 -10.40 18.53
CA LYS A 407 24.70 -11.73 18.55
C LYS A 407 23.35 -11.73 17.84
N ILE A 408 22.58 -10.64 17.92
CA ILE A 408 21.30 -10.53 17.21
C ILE A 408 21.54 -10.35 15.71
N ARG A 409 22.49 -9.48 15.34
CA ARG A 409 22.61 -8.94 13.97
C ARG A 409 23.59 -9.68 13.05
N CYS A 410 24.50 -10.49 13.58
CA CYS A 410 25.47 -11.25 12.77
C CYS A 410 25.67 -12.68 13.30
N GLU A 411 25.61 -13.66 12.39
CA GLU A 411 25.75 -15.08 12.74
C GLU A 411 27.18 -15.44 13.17
N HIS A 412 28.20 -14.82 12.55
CA HIS A 412 29.60 -15.00 12.95
C HIS A 412 29.83 -14.64 14.42
N PHE A 413 29.33 -13.48 14.87
CA PHE A 413 29.43 -13.08 16.27
C PHE A 413 28.55 -13.91 17.20
N ARG A 414 27.42 -14.45 16.72
CA ARG A 414 26.58 -15.36 17.50
C ARG A 414 27.34 -16.63 17.87
N SER A 415 28.03 -17.25 16.91
CA SER A 415 28.90 -18.42 17.15
C SER A 415 30.13 -18.05 17.99
N MET A 416 30.84 -16.97 17.64
CA MET A 416 32.04 -16.51 18.36
C MET A 416 31.81 -16.28 19.86
N PHE A 417 30.60 -15.87 20.25
CA PHE A 417 30.22 -15.59 21.63
C PHE A 417 29.28 -16.67 22.24
N GLN A 418 29.24 -17.88 21.68
CA GLN A 418 28.55 -19.05 22.23
C GLN A 418 29.53 -20.10 22.78
N ASP A 419 30.69 -20.31 22.14
CA ASP A 419 31.67 -21.31 22.56
C ASP A 419 32.68 -20.75 23.56
N HIS A 420 32.57 -21.18 24.83
CA HIS A 420 33.64 -21.14 25.85
C HIS A 420 34.48 -19.85 25.93
N TRP A 421 33.82 -18.70 25.86
CA TRP A 421 34.44 -17.44 26.27
C TRP A 421 34.40 -17.37 27.80
N GLU A 422 35.52 -17.72 28.46
CA GLU A 422 35.68 -17.46 29.90
C GLU A 422 35.44 -15.95 30.14
N GLU A 423 34.53 -15.60 31.05
CA GLU A 423 34.18 -14.20 31.33
C GLU A 423 35.37 -13.42 31.96
N ASP A 424 36.40 -14.13 32.40
CA ASP A 424 37.66 -13.58 32.90
C ASP A 424 38.61 -13.13 31.76
N GLY A 425 38.48 -11.86 31.37
CA GLY A 425 39.67 -11.04 31.11
C GLY A 425 40.03 -10.64 29.68
N LYS A 426 39.12 -10.77 28.69
CA LYS A 426 39.32 -10.19 27.34
C LYS A 426 38.12 -9.40 26.83
N ASP A 427 37.96 -8.18 27.33
CA ASP A 427 37.03 -7.18 26.78
C ASP A 427 37.49 -6.60 25.43
N THR A 428 38.66 -7.00 24.92
CA THR A 428 39.25 -6.49 23.68
C THR A 428 39.54 -7.60 22.69
N VAL A 429 38.88 -7.54 21.53
CA VAL A 429 39.14 -8.41 20.37
C VAL A 429 40.09 -7.69 19.42
N GLU A 430 41.27 -8.24 19.16
CA GLU A 430 42.21 -7.66 18.18
C GLU A 430 41.95 -8.20 16.76
N ILE A 431 41.75 -7.30 15.80
CA ILE A 431 41.58 -7.64 14.38
C ILE A 431 42.73 -7.03 13.58
N SER A 432 43.51 -7.88 12.92
CA SER A 432 44.66 -7.50 12.08
C SER A 432 44.43 -7.63 10.59
N GLN A 433 43.34 -8.28 10.17
CA GLN A 433 43.08 -8.66 8.77
C GLN A 433 42.44 -7.55 7.93
N PHE A 434 41.73 -6.61 8.56
CA PHE A 434 40.98 -5.54 7.90
C PHE A 434 41.46 -4.16 8.36
N SER A 435 41.28 -3.14 7.52
CA SER A 435 41.58 -1.75 7.89
C SER A 435 40.51 -1.20 8.85
N PHE A 436 40.87 -0.19 9.64
CA PHE A 436 39.91 0.43 10.57
C PHE A 436 38.63 0.96 9.88
N PRO A 437 38.67 1.70 8.75
CA PRO A 437 37.45 2.20 8.09
C PRO A 437 36.49 1.07 7.70
N VAL A 438 37.03 -0.03 7.14
CA VAL A 438 36.25 -1.20 6.72
C VAL A 438 35.59 -1.88 7.91
N TYR A 439 36.35 -2.19 8.97
CA TYR A 439 35.80 -2.90 10.12
C TYR A 439 34.86 -2.00 10.96
N ASN A 440 35.12 -0.69 11.02
CA ASN A 440 34.22 0.27 11.64
C ASN A 440 32.89 0.38 10.89
N ALA A 441 32.92 0.50 9.56
CA ALA A 441 31.70 0.54 8.74
C ALA A 441 30.90 -0.77 8.84
N PHE A 442 31.56 -1.92 8.99
CA PHE A 442 30.89 -3.19 9.27
C PHE A 442 30.13 -3.17 10.59
N LEU A 443 30.82 -2.85 11.69
CA LEU A 443 30.18 -2.81 13.01
C LEU A 443 29.07 -1.74 13.05
N GLN A 444 29.28 -0.58 12.42
CA GLN A 444 28.27 0.47 12.30
C GLN A 444 27.05 0.04 11.48
N TYR A 445 27.23 -0.76 10.42
CA TYR A 445 26.13 -1.31 9.64
C TYR A 445 25.22 -2.20 10.49
N LEU A 446 25.78 -3.04 11.37
CA LEU A 446 25.00 -3.89 12.28
C LEU A 446 24.06 -3.09 13.19
N TYR A 447 24.42 -1.85 13.51
CA TYR A 447 23.66 -0.91 14.34
C TYR A 447 22.70 0.01 13.56
N THR A 448 23.01 0.31 12.29
CA THR A 448 22.39 1.42 11.57
C THR A 448 21.65 1.02 10.28
N ASP A 449 21.87 -0.19 9.76
CA ASP A 449 21.52 -0.61 8.38
C ASP A 449 22.11 0.30 7.28
N THR A 450 23.09 1.15 7.61
CA THR A 450 23.74 2.08 6.67
C THR A 450 25.23 1.78 6.52
N VAL A 451 25.74 2.05 5.32
CA VAL A 451 27.16 1.94 4.97
C VAL A 451 27.58 3.29 4.39
N ASP A 452 28.62 3.87 4.96
CA ASP A 452 29.17 5.17 4.56
C ASP A 452 30.67 4.98 4.31
N LEU A 453 31.00 4.45 3.12
CA LEU A 453 32.36 4.20 2.65
C LEU A 453 32.51 4.65 1.20
N PRO A 454 33.71 5.12 0.78
CA PRO A 454 34.02 5.33 -0.62
C PRO A 454 34.05 3.99 -1.40
N PRO A 455 33.80 4.00 -2.72
CA PRO A 455 33.77 2.80 -3.57
C PRO A 455 35.04 1.92 -3.46
N GLU A 456 36.20 2.54 -3.27
CA GLU A 456 37.49 1.87 -3.15
C GLU A 456 37.62 1.06 -1.85
N GLU A 457 37.07 1.55 -0.74
CA GLU A 457 37.08 0.85 0.56
C GLU A 457 35.90 -0.12 0.72
N ALA A 458 34.79 0.13 0.02
CA ALA A 458 33.63 -0.77 -0.01
C ALA A 458 33.96 -2.20 -0.52
N ILE A 459 35.09 -2.37 -1.22
CA ILE A 459 35.63 -3.69 -1.61
C ILE A 459 36.08 -4.50 -0.38
N GLY A 460 36.78 -3.87 0.58
CA GLY A 460 37.18 -4.54 1.81
C GLY A 460 35.97 -4.93 2.66
N LEU A 461 34.91 -4.11 2.62
CA LEU A 461 33.64 -4.42 3.27
C LEU A 461 32.86 -5.53 2.55
N LEU A 462 32.98 -5.65 1.22
CA LEU A 462 32.43 -6.75 0.42
C LEU A 462 33.10 -8.09 0.76
N ASP A 463 34.42 -8.10 0.91
CA ASP A 463 35.21 -9.27 1.35
C ASP A 463 34.82 -9.74 2.76
N LEU A 464 34.69 -8.78 3.68
CA LEU A 464 34.20 -9.03 5.04
C LEU A 464 32.75 -9.53 5.05
N ALA A 465 31.86 -8.95 4.23
CA ALA A 465 30.47 -9.39 4.09
C ALA A 465 30.36 -10.81 3.51
N ASN A 466 31.22 -11.19 2.56
CA ASN A 466 31.35 -12.58 2.11
C ASN A 466 31.84 -13.48 3.24
N SER A 467 32.91 -13.09 3.94
CA SER A 467 33.55 -13.87 5.01
C SER A 467 32.64 -14.15 6.21
N TYR A 468 31.73 -13.22 6.53
CA TYR A 468 30.76 -13.35 7.62
C TYR A 468 29.32 -13.66 7.13
N CYS A 469 29.15 -14.04 5.86
CA CYS A 469 27.88 -14.46 5.24
C CYS A 469 26.74 -13.40 5.20
N GLU A 470 27.08 -12.11 5.29
CA GLU A 470 26.13 -10.98 5.36
C GLU A 470 25.59 -10.56 3.98
N GLN A 471 24.62 -11.32 3.46
CA GLN A 471 24.07 -11.16 2.10
C GLN A 471 23.44 -9.79 1.82
N GLN A 472 22.85 -9.12 2.82
CA GLN A 472 22.29 -7.78 2.64
C GLN A 472 23.38 -6.72 2.51
N LEU A 473 24.43 -6.82 3.34
CA LEU A 473 25.60 -5.95 3.28
C LEU A 473 26.35 -6.11 1.96
N LYS A 474 26.51 -7.36 1.49
CA LYS A 474 27.10 -7.69 0.17
C LYS A 474 26.44 -6.89 -0.96
N ARG A 475 25.12 -6.99 -1.09
CA ARG A 475 24.32 -6.25 -2.10
C ARG A 475 24.45 -4.72 -1.96
N GLN A 476 24.57 -4.22 -0.73
CA GLN A 476 24.74 -2.79 -0.47
C GLN A 476 26.13 -2.30 -0.92
N CYS A 477 27.19 -3.07 -0.67
CA CYS A 477 28.55 -2.79 -1.14
C CYS A 477 28.62 -2.83 -2.67
N GLU A 478 28.09 -3.89 -3.30
CA GLU A 478 28.01 -3.99 -4.76
C GLU A 478 27.30 -2.78 -5.40
N ARG A 479 26.24 -2.27 -4.78
CA ARG A 479 25.54 -1.06 -5.26
C ARG A 479 26.39 0.20 -5.11
N ILE A 480 27.06 0.39 -3.97
CA ILE A 480 27.96 1.54 -3.74
C ILE A 480 29.08 1.54 -4.78
N ILE A 481 29.70 0.38 -5.03
CA ILE A 481 30.76 0.24 -6.04
C ILE A 481 30.19 0.51 -7.44
N LYS A 482 29.06 -0.11 -7.83
CA LYS A 482 28.41 0.10 -9.15
C LYS A 482 28.04 1.58 -9.40
N GLN A 483 27.72 2.36 -8.36
CA GLN A 483 27.41 3.79 -8.46
C GLN A 483 28.65 4.71 -8.48
N GLY A 484 29.81 4.22 -8.06
CA GLY A 484 31.08 4.96 -7.96
C GLY A 484 32.12 4.65 -9.03
N ILE A 485 31.78 3.85 -10.05
CA ILE A 485 32.69 3.53 -11.15
C ILE A 485 32.91 4.75 -12.04
N THR A 486 34.18 5.07 -12.26
CA THR A 486 34.69 6.14 -13.13
C THR A 486 35.73 5.56 -14.09
N VAL A 487 36.14 6.34 -15.09
CA VAL A 487 37.22 5.97 -16.02
C VAL A 487 38.52 5.65 -15.27
N GLU A 488 38.81 6.35 -14.17
CA GLU A 488 40.08 6.25 -13.44
C GLU A 488 40.16 4.99 -12.55
N ASN A 489 39.05 4.58 -11.93
CA ASN A 489 39.01 3.42 -11.03
C ASN A 489 38.47 2.12 -11.67
N ALA A 490 37.79 2.16 -12.83
CA ALA A 490 37.17 0.99 -13.46
C ALA A 490 38.08 -0.24 -13.62
N ALA A 491 39.34 -0.05 -14.04
CA ALA A 491 40.29 -1.14 -14.21
C ALA A 491 40.68 -1.80 -12.87
N MET A 492 40.87 -0.99 -11.82
CA MET A 492 41.14 -1.47 -10.46
C MET A 492 39.94 -2.25 -9.92
N LEU A 493 38.73 -1.72 -10.10
CA LEU A 493 37.49 -2.33 -9.63
C LEU A 493 37.19 -3.64 -10.39
N TYR A 494 37.52 -3.76 -11.68
CA TYR A 494 37.47 -5.02 -12.42
C TYR A 494 38.41 -6.08 -11.81
N ALA A 495 39.67 -5.72 -11.56
CA ALA A 495 40.64 -6.64 -10.95
C ALA A 495 40.23 -7.08 -9.53
N ALA A 496 39.71 -6.14 -8.73
CA ALA A 496 39.21 -6.42 -7.39
C ALA A 496 37.97 -7.32 -7.42
N ALA A 497 36.97 -7.02 -8.25
CA ALA A 497 35.76 -7.85 -8.38
C ALA A 497 36.11 -9.31 -8.71
N ARG A 498 37.11 -9.52 -9.58
CA ARG A 498 37.58 -10.85 -9.95
C ARG A 498 38.40 -11.55 -8.85
N LYS A 499 39.18 -10.80 -8.07
CA LYS A 499 39.91 -11.31 -6.90
C LYS A 499 38.96 -11.81 -5.80
N TYR A 500 37.79 -11.19 -5.68
CA TYR A 500 36.77 -11.49 -4.65
C TYR A 500 35.54 -12.23 -5.21
N GLU A 501 35.68 -12.88 -6.38
CA GLU A 501 34.66 -13.73 -7.01
C GLU A 501 33.27 -13.08 -7.17
N ALA A 502 33.24 -11.76 -7.35
CA ALA A 502 32.02 -10.97 -7.51
C ALA A 502 31.61 -10.86 -8.98
N GLU A 503 31.16 -11.96 -9.59
CA GLU A 503 30.81 -12.08 -11.03
C GLU A 503 29.95 -10.91 -11.55
N ASP A 504 28.93 -10.56 -10.77
CA ASP A 504 27.91 -9.54 -11.08
C ASP A 504 28.48 -8.10 -11.08
N LEU A 505 29.60 -7.89 -10.39
CA LEU A 505 30.37 -6.65 -10.37
C LEU A 505 31.48 -6.69 -11.43
N GLU A 506 32.11 -7.85 -11.64
CA GLU A 506 33.11 -8.06 -12.70
C GLU A 506 32.51 -7.74 -14.07
N GLU A 507 31.33 -8.29 -14.37
CA GLU A 507 30.64 -8.09 -15.65
C GLU A 507 30.20 -6.63 -15.85
N PHE A 508 29.78 -5.94 -14.78
CA PHE A 508 29.46 -4.51 -14.86
C PHE A 508 30.70 -3.66 -15.12
N CYS A 509 31.80 -3.89 -14.38
CA CYS A 509 33.08 -3.21 -14.60
C CYS A 509 33.63 -3.48 -16.00
N PHE A 510 33.48 -4.70 -16.51
CA PHE A 510 33.87 -5.10 -17.86
C PHE A 510 33.08 -4.35 -18.94
N ARG A 511 31.74 -4.29 -18.84
CA ARG A 511 30.89 -3.55 -19.79
C ARG A 511 31.16 -2.05 -19.78
N PHE A 512 31.31 -1.46 -18.58
CA PHE A 512 31.73 -0.06 -18.46
C PHE A 512 33.09 0.16 -19.13
N SER A 513 34.03 -0.78 -18.92
CA SER A 513 35.36 -0.71 -19.52
C SER A 513 35.36 -0.80 -21.05
N MET A 514 34.50 -1.63 -21.63
CA MET A 514 34.33 -1.72 -23.08
C MET A 514 33.73 -0.43 -23.69
N ASN A 515 32.75 0.18 -23.02
CA ASN A 515 32.13 1.44 -23.49
C ASN A 515 33.08 2.64 -23.43
N HIS A 516 34.11 2.60 -22.57
CA HIS A 516 35.07 3.68 -22.36
C HIS A 516 36.53 3.29 -22.66
N MET A 517 36.74 2.22 -23.45
CA MET A 517 38.02 1.53 -23.62
C MET A 517 39.18 2.49 -24.00
N THR A 518 38.95 3.40 -24.95
CA THR A 518 39.96 4.37 -25.42
C THR A 518 40.51 5.26 -24.31
N ALA A 519 39.69 5.61 -23.32
CA ALA A 519 40.11 6.41 -22.16
C ALA A 519 40.74 5.51 -21.08
N ILE A 520 40.14 4.34 -20.80
CA ILE A 520 40.59 3.43 -19.76
C ILE A 520 41.97 2.83 -20.07
N ALA A 521 42.25 2.48 -21.33
CA ALA A 521 43.57 2.00 -21.76
C ALA A 521 44.71 3.02 -21.57
N GLN A 522 44.38 4.31 -21.43
CA GLN A 522 45.35 5.36 -21.18
C GLN A 522 45.66 5.55 -19.68
N THR A 523 44.79 5.06 -18.79
CA THR A 523 44.93 5.20 -17.33
C THR A 523 46.10 4.40 -16.75
N GLU A 524 46.64 4.88 -15.64
CA GLU A 524 47.70 4.17 -14.90
C GLU A 524 47.17 2.87 -14.26
N ALA A 525 45.92 2.84 -13.82
CA ALA A 525 45.28 1.67 -13.24
C ALA A 525 45.20 0.49 -14.25
N PHE A 526 44.87 0.77 -15.51
CA PHE A 526 44.84 -0.27 -16.55
C PHE A 526 46.24 -0.81 -16.91
N ARG A 527 47.26 0.07 -16.92
CA ARG A 527 48.67 -0.34 -17.15
C ARG A 527 49.25 -1.20 -16.02
N LYS A 528 48.71 -1.07 -14.80
CA LYS A 528 49.11 -1.84 -13.62
C LYS A 528 48.31 -3.14 -13.43
N LEU A 529 47.45 -3.51 -14.37
CA LEU A 529 46.75 -4.80 -14.34
C LEU A 529 47.74 -5.96 -14.41
N GLU A 530 47.57 -6.92 -13.50
CA GLU A 530 48.35 -8.16 -13.48
C GLU A 530 48.19 -8.94 -14.79
N GLU A 531 49.26 -9.58 -15.27
CA GLU A 531 49.32 -10.18 -16.62
C GLU A 531 48.19 -11.17 -16.89
N GLN A 532 47.80 -11.98 -15.90
CA GLN A 532 46.71 -12.94 -16.01
C GLN A 532 45.32 -12.28 -15.96
N THR A 533 45.19 -11.12 -15.33
CA THR A 533 43.96 -10.30 -15.36
C THR A 533 43.80 -9.60 -16.70
N LEU A 534 44.89 -9.04 -17.22
CA LEU A 534 44.91 -8.40 -18.54
C LEU A 534 44.65 -9.42 -19.67
N LYS A 535 45.24 -10.62 -19.62
CA LYS A 535 44.99 -11.69 -20.60
C LYS A 535 43.51 -12.08 -20.64
N THR A 536 42.88 -12.34 -19.49
CA THR A 536 41.44 -12.68 -19.45
C THR A 536 40.57 -11.54 -19.95
N PHE A 537 40.85 -10.29 -19.55
CA PHE A 537 40.13 -9.12 -20.03
C PHE A 537 40.19 -9.00 -21.57
N ILE A 538 41.37 -9.19 -22.16
CA ILE A 538 41.57 -9.17 -23.63
C ILE A 538 40.82 -10.33 -24.31
N VAL A 539 40.85 -11.54 -23.75
CA VAL A 539 40.11 -12.70 -24.30
C VAL A 539 38.59 -12.46 -24.24
N LYS A 540 38.06 -11.97 -23.11
CA LYS A 540 36.64 -11.66 -22.91
C LYS A 540 36.18 -10.51 -23.83
N ALA A 541 37.05 -9.52 -24.06
CA ALA A 541 36.83 -8.44 -25.03
C ALA A 541 36.82 -8.94 -26.48
N ALA A 542 37.78 -9.79 -26.86
CA ALA A 542 37.82 -10.38 -28.20
C ALA A 542 36.56 -11.22 -28.50
N GLN A 543 36.12 -12.04 -27.54
CA GLN A 543 34.89 -12.84 -27.66
C GLN A 543 33.65 -11.96 -27.89
N ASN A 544 33.49 -10.87 -27.14
CA ASN A 544 32.38 -9.92 -27.33
C ASN A 544 32.41 -9.23 -28.71
N VAL A 545 33.59 -8.94 -29.26
CA VAL A 545 33.71 -8.38 -30.63
C VAL A 545 33.22 -9.37 -31.70
N PHE A 546 33.41 -10.68 -31.49
CA PHE A 546 32.91 -11.71 -32.40
C PHE A 546 31.38 -11.96 -32.27
N GLU A 547 30.78 -11.81 -31.09
CA GLU A 547 29.32 -11.96 -30.93
C GLU A 547 28.50 -10.80 -31.54
N VAL A 548 29.08 -9.60 -31.63
CA VAL A 548 28.43 -8.42 -32.26
C VAL A 548 28.53 -8.47 -33.80
N ALA A 549 29.42 -9.28 -34.36
CA ALA A 549 29.73 -9.35 -35.78
C ALA A 549 28.67 -9.93 -36.75
N PRO A 550 27.62 -10.70 -36.38
CA PRO A 550 26.67 -11.26 -37.36
C PRO A 550 25.68 -10.25 -37.98
N LYS A 551 25.52 -9.03 -37.41
CA LYS A 551 24.53 -8.05 -37.90
C LYS A 551 25.08 -7.04 -38.90
N LEU A 552 26.37 -7.09 -39.20
CA LEU A 552 27.01 -6.35 -40.27
C LEU A 552 27.90 -7.33 -41.04
N TRP A 553 27.31 -8.05 -42.00
CA TRP A 553 27.86 -8.46 -43.31
C TRP A 553 26.89 -9.45 -43.96
N LYS A 554 26.19 -9.02 -45.03
CA LYS A 554 25.79 -9.95 -46.10
C LYS A 554 26.97 -10.00 -47.09
N PRO A 555 27.35 -11.18 -47.60
CA PRO A 555 28.49 -11.28 -48.50
C PRO A 555 28.13 -10.65 -49.85
N TRP A 556 28.98 -9.73 -50.30
CA TRP A 556 29.30 -9.63 -51.72
C TRP A 556 30.78 -9.90 -51.87
N ASP A 557 31.04 -11.02 -52.51
CA ASP A 557 32.35 -11.50 -52.87
C ASP A 557 32.98 -10.60 -53.94
N VAL A 558 34.30 -10.73 -53.99
CA VAL A 558 35.23 -10.60 -55.11
C VAL A 558 36.38 -9.65 -54.75
N ARG A 559 37.50 -10.26 -54.33
CA ARG A 559 38.81 -9.70 -54.66
C ARG A 559 39.05 -9.95 -56.13
N ASP A 560 39.32 -8.87 -56.87
CA ASP A 560 40.10 -8.79 -58.09
C ASP A 560 40.27 -10.11 -58.87
N HIS A 561 39.37 -10.35 -59.82
CA HIS A 561 39.78 -11.08 -61.01
C HIS A 561 40.71 -10.16 -61.82
N GLU A 562 42.01 -10.45 -61.77
CA GLU A 562 42.95 -10.00 -62.81
C GLU A 562 42.35 -10.33 -64.18
N SER A 563 42.17 -9.33 -65.04
CA SER A 563 41.71 -9.51 -66.42
C SER A 563 42.77 -9.05 -67.42
N ILE A 564 43.78 -9.91 -67.55
CA ILE A 564 44.08 -10.46 -68.86
C ILE A 564 43.26 -11.76 -68.88
N ASP A 565 42.05 -11.83 -69.45
CA ASP A 565 41.56 -11.17 -70.66
C ASP A 565 40.16 -10.48 -70.57
N THR A 566 39.98 -9.44 -71.40
CA THR A 566 38.71 -8.87 -71.93
C THR A 566 37.77 -7.94 -71.09
N PHE A 567 38.01 -6.63 -71.24
CA PHE A 567 37.04 -5.54 -71.59
C PHE A 567 36.20 -4.73 -70.53
N MET A 568 36.54 -3.42 -70.40
CA MET A 568 35.69 -2.18 -70.40
C MET A 568 35.38 -1.29 -69.14
N ILE A 569 36.13 -0.16 -69.04
CA ILE A 569 35.71 1.28 -68.95
C ILE A 569 34.92 1.90 -67.74
N LYS A 570 35.65 2.73 -66.94
CA LYS A 570 35.43 4.14 -66.41
C LYS A 570 34.11 4.58 -65.67
N ARG A 571 34.14 5.22 -64.47
CA ARG A 571 34.46 6.65 -64.05
C ARG A 571 33.36 7.70 -64.42
N GLU A 572 32.97 8.75 -63.65
CA GLU A 572 33.31 9.30 -62.30
C GLU A 572 32.40 10.50 -61.85
N ILE A 573 32.64 11.12 -60.65
CA ILE A 573 32.49 12.56 -60.24
C ILE A 573 31.19 13.17 -59.57
N SER A 574 31.41 13.66 -58.32
CA SER A 574 31.02 14.89 -57.55
C SER A 574 29.60 15.54 -57.41
N GLU A 575 29.22 15.73 -56.13
CA GLU A 575 28.89 16.98 -55.39
C GLU A 575 27.72 17.98 -55.68
N ALA A 576 27.06 18.36 -54.56
CA ALA A 576 26.67 19.72 -54.10
C ALA A 576 25.26 20.36 -54.34
N LYS A 577 24.51 20.46 -53.22
CA LYS A 577 23.89 21.67 -52.61
C LYS A 577 22.58 22.32 -53.13
N ASP A 578 21.63 22.38 -52.17
CA ASP A 578 20.86 23.56 -51.67
C ASP A 578 19.41 23.91 -52.14
N LYS A 579 18.60 24.25 -51.11
CA LYS A 579 17.52 25.27 -51.01
C LYS A 579 16.08 25.08 -51.56
N ARG A 580 15.14 25.36 -50.61
CA ARG A 580 13.87 26.14 -50.71
C ARG A 580 12.70 25.53 -51.52
N SER A 581 11.42 25.90 -51.29
CA SER A 581 10.70 26.48 -50.13
C SER A 581 9.19 26.57 -50.42
N ALA A 582 8.35 26.48 -49.38
CA ALA A 582 7.03 27.12 -49.22
C ALA A 582 5.87 26.87 -50.23
N GLY A 583 4.66 26.70 -49.67
CA GLY A 583 3.49 27.44 -50.18
C GLY A 583 2.19 26.63 -50.40
N PRO A 584 0.99 27.11 -49.97
CA PRO A 584 -0.22 26.26 -49.92
C PRO A 584 -1.45 26.82 -50.67
N ARG A 585 -2.51 25.97 -50.79
CA ARG A 585 -3.98 26.28 -50.62
C ARG A 585 -4.94 25.71 -51.70
N ARG A 586 -5.98 25.03 -51.18
CA ARG A 586 -7.44 25.14 -51.46
C ARG A 586 -8.07 24.83 -52.84
N ASN A 587 -9.05 23.92 -52.74
CA ASN A 587 -10.48 24.04 -53.09
C ASN A 587 -11.05 23.54 -54.44
N MET A 588 -12.11 22.73 -54.26
CA MET A 588 -13.40 22.69 -54.96
C MET A 588 -13.47 22.23 -56.43
N ALA A 589 -13.85 20.94 -56.57
CA ALA A 589 -15.04 20.46 -57.27
C ALA A 589 -15.53 21.19 -58.54
N ALA A 590 -15.34 20.52 -59.68
CA ALA A 590 -16.38 20.30 -60.69
C ALA A 590 -15.98 19.14 -61.62
N GLY A 591 -16.91 18.22 -61.91
CA GLY A 591 -16.85 17.43 -63.16
C GLY A 591 -17.55 18.20 -64.30
N PRO A 592 -17.90 17.56 -65.44
CA PRO A 592 -17.59 16.19 -65.85
C PRO A 592 -17.06 16.09 -67.30
N ARG A 593 -16.60 14.90 -67.73
CA ARG A 593 -16.95 14.31 -69.04
C ARG A 593 -16.52 12.84 -69.15
N ARG A 594 -17.41 12.00 -69.70
CA ARG A 594 -17.24 10.56 -69.97
C ARG A 594 -17.19 10.30 -71.48
N ARG A 595 -16.31 9.40 -71.91
CA ARG A 595 -16.47 8.28 -72.88
C ARG A 595 -15.06 7.65 -72.98
N GLU A 596 -14.86 6.34 -73.04
CA GLU A 596 -15.52 5.31 -73.86
C GLU A 596 -16.02 4.12 -73.00
N LYS A 597 -17.24 3.59 -73.19
CA LYS A 597 -17.66 2.55 -74.15
C LYS A 597 -17.05 1.15 -73.93
N LEU A 598 -17.73 0.34 -73.10
CA LEU A 598 -18.28 -0.97 -73.51
C LEU A 598 -19.29 -1.44 -72.44
N SER A 599 -20.46 -1.91 -72.87
CA SER A 599 -21.48 -2.53 -72.03
C SER A 599 -22.38 -3.44 -72.88
N SER A 600 -23.27 -4.19 -72.22
CA SER A 600 -24.33 -5.03 -72.80
C SER A 600 -23.92 -6.48 -73.08
N TYR A 601 -24.60 -7.53 -72.57
CA TYR A 601 -25.81 -7.60 -71.71
C TYR A 601 -25.89 -8.99 -71.03
N ARG A 602 -26.94 -9.22 -70.22
CA ARG A 602 -27.41 -10.52 -69.65
C ARG A 602 -26.79 -11.02 -68.35
N SER A 603 -27.26 -10.41 -67.27
CA SER A 603 -27.82 -11.19 -66.16
C SER A 603 -28.88 -12.18 -66.71
N LEU A 604 -28.54 -13.48 -66.82
CA LEU A 604 -29.54 -14.57 -66.85
C LEU A 604 -28.97 -15.99 -66.64
N LEU A 605 -27.67 -16.16 -66.39
CA LEU A 605 -27.03 -17.50 -66.36
C LEU A 605 -26.34 -17.90 -65.04
N LEU A 606 -26.63 -17.20 -63.94
CA LEU A 606 -26.15 -17.56 -62.59
C LEU A 606 -27.29 -17.92 -61.61
N LEU A 607 -28.52 -18.09 -62.13
CA LEU A 607 -29.71 -18.47 -61.36
C LEU A 607 -30.21 -19.89 -61.66
N VAL A 608 -29.51 -20.65 -62.51
CA VAL A 608 -29.92 -21.99 -62.95
C VAL A 608 -28.94 -23.10 -62.50
N THR A 609 -27.70 -22.75 -62.15
CA THR A 609 -26.70 -23.71 -61.61
C THR A 609 -26.80 -23.92 -60.10
N ILE A 610 -27.54 -23.07 -59.37
CA ILE A 610 -27.81 -23.24 -57.93
C ILE A 610 -29.10 -24.07 -57.69
N ALA A 611 -29.88 -24.35 -58.74
CA ALA A 611 -31.19 -25.01 -58.64
C ALA A 611 -31.17 -26.55 -58.81
N LEU A 612 -30.00 -27.17 -59.04
CA LEU A 612 -29.88 -28.62 -59.34
C LEU A 612 -28.83 -29.37 -58.50
N VAL A 613 -28.47 -28.84 -57.33
CA VAL A 613 -27.94 -29.65 -56.21
C VAL A 613 -28.85 -29.54 -54.98
N ASN A 614 -30.16 -29.37 -55.21
CA ASN A 614 -31.20 -29.64 -54.22
C ASN A 614 -31.65 -31.10 -54.35
N ALA A 615 -30.72 -32.00 -54.01
CA ALA A 615 -31.01 -33.41 -53.73
C ALA A 615 -30.06 -33.85 -52.61
N SER A 616 -30.64 -34.23 -51.47
CA SER A 616 -29.96 -34.78 -50.29
C SER A 616 -28.72 -34.02 -49.78
N TRP A 617 -28.93 -32.79 -49.31
CA TRP A 617 -28.39 -32.42 -48.00
C TRP A 617 -29.56 -31.96 -47.15
N THR A 618 -30.03 -32.85 -46.28
CA THR A 618 -30.64 -32.39 -45.03
C THR A 618 -29.63 -31.48 -44.35
N GLU A 619 -30.07 -30.35 -43.81
CA GLU A 619 -29.37 -29.79 -42.65
C GLU A 619 -29.41 -30.90 -41.59
N GLU A 620 -28.31 -31.64 -41.43
CA GLU A 620 -28.06 -32.27 -40.14
C GLU A 620 -28.04 -31.11 -39.16
N GLU A 621 -28.97 -31.10 -38.20
CA GLU A 621 -28.88 -30.21 -37.05
C GLU A 621 -27.51 -30.49 -36.43
N GLU A 622 -26.52 -29.61 -36.64
CA GLU A 622 -25.20 -29.74 -36.01
C GLU A 622 -25.43 -29.78 -34.51
N ASP A 623 -25.37 -30.98 -33.93
CA ASP A 623 -25.65 -31.25 -32.51
C ASP A 623 -24.83 -30.25 -31.69
N PRO A 624 -25.46 -29.20 -31.11
CA PRO A 624 -24.70 -28.10 -30.54
C PRO A 624 -23.88 -28.61 -29.35
N LEU A 625 -24.22 -29.75 -28.76
CA LEU A 625 -23.46 -30.34 -27.66
C LEU A 625 -22.15 -30.97 -28.13
N LEU A 626 -21.94 -31.20 -29.44
CA LEU A 626 -20.65 -31.57 -30.02
C LEU A 626 -19.73 -30.36 -30.19
N VAL A 627 -18.54 -30.44 -29.63
CA VAL A 627 -17.49 -29.41 -29.76
C VAL A 627 -16.15 -30.08 -30.07
N LEU A 628 -15.48 -29.64 -31.14
CA LEU A 628 -14.16 -30.15 -31.53
C LEU A 628 -13.03 -29.37 -30.81
N THR A 629 -12.47 -29.92 -29.74
CA THR A 629 -11.31 -29.31 -29.05
C THR A 629 -10.00 -29.51 -29.84
N THR A 630 -8.90 -28.89 -29.41
CA THR A 630 -7.55 -29.15 -29.96
C THR A 630 -7.08 -30.60 -29.78
N LYS A 631 -7.76 -31.39 -28.92
CA LYS A 631 -7.43 -32.78 -28.59
C LYS A 631 -8.40 -33.82 -29.16
N GLY A 632 -9.61 -33.41 -29.54
CA GLY A 632 -10.64 -34.29 -30.08
C GLY A 632 -12.06 -33.79 -29.81
N TRP A 633 -13.05 -34.52 -30.31
CA TRP A 633 -14.46 -34.18 -30.11
C TRP A 633 -14.89 -34.45 -28.66
N VAL A 634 -15.68 -33.54 -28.09
CA VAL A 634 -16.41 -33.73 -26.83
C VAL A 634 -17.91 -33.58 -27.08
N ARG A 635 -18.74 -34.40 -26.41
CA ARG A 635 -20.20 -34.23 -26.35
C ARG A 635 -20.60 -33.79 -24.94
N GLY A 636 -21.34 -32.69 -24.84
CA GLY A 636 -21.93 -32.19 -23.60
C GLY A 636 -23.38 -32.66 -23.38
N VAL A 637 -24.05 -32.03 -22.42
CA VAL A 637 -25.45 -32.25 -22.06
C VAL A 637 -26.12 -30.91 -21.75
N THR A 638 -27.37 -30.72 -22.12
CA THR A 638 -28.17 -29.58 -21.66
C THR A 638 -28.76 -29.89 -20.28
N LEU A 639 -28.49 -29.03 -19.31
CA LEU A 639 -28.99 -29.10 -17.94
C LEU A 639 -29.98 -27.96 -17.67
N ASN A 640 -30.85 -28.16 -16.67
CA ASN A 640 -31.69 -27.10 -16.13
C ASN A 640 -31.03 -26.52 -14.87
N ALA A 641 -30.98 -25.19 -14.77
CA ALA A 641 -30.77 -24.49 -13.50
C ALA A 641 -32.02 -24.61 -12.61
N VAL A 642 -31.87 -24.41 -11.30
CA VAL A 642 -33.00 -24.41 -10.35
C VAL A 642 -34.04 -23.32 -10.64
N THR A 643 -33.65 -22.26 -11.36
CA THR A 643 -34.55 -21.21 -11.87
C THR A 643 -35.36 -21.62 -13.10
N GLY A 644 -35.22 -22.86 -13.59
CA GLY A 644 -35.90 -23.39 -14.78
C GLY A 644 -35.24 -23.02 -16.12
N LYS A 645 -34.22 -22.16 -16.11
CA LYS A 645 -33.43 -21.82 -17.30
C LYS A 645 -32.53 -22.98 -17.74
N LYS A 646 -32.26 -23.08 -19.04
CA LYS A 646 -31.38 -24.10 -19.63
C LYS A 646 -29.96 -23.60 -19.83
N VAL A 647 -28.99 -24.47 -19.60
CA VAL A 647 -27.56 -24.25 -19.89
C VAL A 647 -27.00 -25.49 -20.58
N ASP A 648 -25.99 -25.31 -21.44
CA ASP A 648 -25.23 -26.44 -21.99
C ASP A 648 -23.97 -26.65 -21.12
N ALA A 649 -23.66 -27.91 -20.80
CA ALA A 649 -22.56 -28.27 -19.91
C ALA A 649 -21.70 -29.38 -20.52
N TRP A 650 -20.38 -29.28 -20.36
CA TRP A 650 -19.41 -30.31 -20.68
C TRP A 650 -18.60 -30.60 -19.42
N LEU A 651 -18.90 -31.74 -18.81
CA LEU A 651 -18.40 -32.15 -17.50
C LEU A 651 -17.35 -33.24 -17.68
N GLY A 652 -16.19 -33.12 -17.02
CA GLY A 652 -15.14 -34.13 -17.09
C GLY A 652 -14.39 -34.18 -18.42
N ILE A 653 -13.96 -33.04 -18.97
CA ILE A 653 -13.04 -33.00 -20.13
C ILE A 653 -11.59 -33.19 -19.65
N PRO A 654 -10.82 -34.18 -20.15
CA PRO A 654 -9.44 -34.39 -19.74
C PRO A 654 -8.50 -33.35 -20.38
N TYR A 655 -7.85 -32.51 -19.56
CA TYR A 655 -6.84 -31.56 -20.04
C TYR A 655 -5.41 -32.12 -19.92
N ALA A 656 -5.16 -33.01 -18.96
CA ALA A 656 -3.87 -33.66 -18.72
C ALA A 656 -3.93 -35.20 -18.84
N LYS A 657 -2.76 -35.84 -18.90
CA LYS A 657 -2.62 -37.28 -18.63
C LYS A 657 -2.89 -37.58 -17.14
N PRO A 658 -3.49 -38.73 -16.80
CA PRO A 658 -3.61 -39.17 -15.42
C PRO A 658 -2.21 -39.22 -14.75
N PRO A 659 -2.00 -38.57 -13.60
CA PRO A 659 -0.70 -38.45 -12.92
C PRO A 659 -0.30 -39.74 -12.16
N LEU A 660 -0.57 -40.90 -12.74
CA LEU A 660 -0.41 -42.22 -12.11
C LEU A 660 1.04 -42.74 -12.14
N GLY A 661 1.41 -43.51 -11.11
CA GLY A 661 2.68 -44.24 -11.05
C GLY A 661 3.90 -43.32 -11.18
N TYR A 662 4.70 -43.46 -12.25
CA TYR A 662 5.90 -42.64 -12.45
C TYR A 662 5.62 -41.14 -12.63
N LEU A 663 4.37 -40.77 -12.98
CA LEU A 663 3.92 -39.39 -13.10
C LEU A 663 3.49 -38.76 -11.76
N ARG A 664 3.31 -39.56 -10.69
CA ARG A 664 2.96 -39.05 -9.37
C ARG A 664 4.06 -38.10 -8.87
N PHE A 665 3.64 -37.01 -8.24
CA PHE A 665 4.44 -35.86 -7.80
C PHE A 665 5.09 -35.01 -8.91
N ARG A 666 5.06 -35.43 -10.18
CA ARG A 666 5.61 -34.63 -11.30
C ARG A 666 4.61 -33.60 -11.80
N HIS A 667 5.11 -32.54 -12.44
CA HIS A 667 4.30 -31.63 -13.24
C HIS A 667 3.49 -32.41 -14.30
N PRO A 668 2.24 -31.99 -14.59
CA PRO A 668 1.36 -32.68 -15.51
C PRO A 668 1.90 -32.71 -16.94
N ARG A 669 1.36 -33.63 -17.74
CA ARG A 669 1.59 -33.69 -19.18
C ARG A 669 0.28 -33.45 -19.92
N PRO A 670 0.25 -32.65 -21.00
CA PRO A 670 -0.97 -32.45 -21.79
C PRO A 670 -1.58 -33.78 -22.24
N LYS A 671 -2.92 -33.87 -22.23
CA LYS A 671 -3.63 -35.05 -22.77
C LYS A 671 -3.24 -35.27 -24.24
N GLU A 672 -3.12 -36.53 -24.62
CA GLU A 672 -2.94 -36.95 -26.01
C GLU A 672 -4.23 -36.72 -26.81
N GLN A 673 -4.14 -36.69 -28.14
CA GLN A 673 -5.33 -36.66 -28.98
C GLN A 673 -6.09 -37.98 -28.88
N TRP A 674 -7.43 -37.91 -28.86
CA TRP A 674 -8.30 -39.09 -28.85
C TRP A 674 -9.11 -39.19 -30.13
N SER A 675 -9.33 -40.42 -30.59
CA SER A 675 -10.22 -40.74 -31.70
C SER A 675 -11.66 -40.86 -31.23
N GLY A 676 -12.62 -40.36 -32.01
CA GLY A 676 -14.05 -40.40 -31.67
C GLY A 676 -14.47 -39.27 -30.73
N VAL A 677 -15.60 -39.46 -30.05
CA VAL A 677 -16.26 -38.44 -29.21
C VAL A 677 -16.12 -38.80 -27.74
N TRP A 678 -15.53 -37.91 -26.95
CA TRP A 678 -15.48 -38.02 -25.50
C TRP A 678 -16.81 -37.57 -24.88
N ASN A 679 -17.43 -38.41 -24.07
CA ASN A 679 -18.75 -38.13 -23.48
C ASN A 679 -18.61 -37.32 -22.18
N ALA A 680 -18.54 -35.99 -22.32
CA ALA A 680 -18.35 -35.03 -21.23
C ALA A 680 -19.69 -34.68 -20.54
N THR A 681 -20.35 -35.67 -19.94
CA THR A 681 -21.72 -35.53 -19.39
C THR A 681 -21.85 -35.89 -17.92
N LYS A 682 -20.74 -36.20 -17.24
CA LYS A 682 -20.68 -36.52 -15.81
C LYS A 682 -19.58 -35.71 -15.14
N LEU A 683 -19.80 -35.31 -13.88
CA LEU A 683 -18.76 -34.68 -13.08
C LEU A 683 -17.55 -35.64 -12.92
N PRO A 684 -16.32 -35.13 -12.96
CA PRO A 684 -15.12 -35.94 -12.85
C PRO A 684 -14.90 -36.46 -11.42
N ASN A 685 -13.91 -37.36 -11.29
CA ASN A 685 -13.40 -37.78 -9.99
C ASN A 685 -12.83 -36.59 -9.21
N THR A 686 -12.91 -36.66 -7.89
CA THR A 686 -12.21 -35.75 -6.98
C THR A 686 -10.77 -36.23 -6.79
N CYS A 687 -9.79 -35.32 -6.70
CA CYS A 687 -8.41 -35.71 -6.44
C CYS A 687 -8.25 -36.32 -5.04
N CYS A 688 -7.37 -37.32 -4.90
CA CYS A 688 -7.05 -37.97 -3.62
C CYS A 688 -6.77 -36.96 -2.48
N GLN A 689 -7.60 -37.04 -1.45
CA GLN A 689 -7.64 -36.21 -0.23
C GLN A 689 -8.42 -36.98 0.84
N VAL A 690 -8.32 -36.56 2.10
CA VAL A 690 -9.08 -37.14 3.23
C VAL A 690 -10.43 -36.42 3.37
N ASN A 691 -11.48 -37.15 3.75
CA ASN A 691 -12.75 -36.54 4.15
C ASN A 691 -12.62 -35.96 5.56
N ASP A 692 -13.13 -34.75 5.78
CA ASP A 692 -13.40 -34.27 7.12
C ASP A 692 -14.52 -35.12 7.75
N THR A 693 -14.18 -35.77 8.85
CA THR A 693 -15.10 -36.58 9.67
C THR A 693 -15.20 -36.06 11.10
N TYR A 694 -14.59 -34.91 11.39
CA TYR A 694 -14.40 -34.38 12.73
C TYR A 694 -15.74 -34.14 13.45
N PHE A 695 -16.71 -33.56 12.73
CA PHE A 695 -18.08 -33.35 13.20
C PHE A 695 -19.08 -34.41 12.71
N GLY A 696 -18.61 -35.56 12.23
CA GLY A 696 -19.45 -36.61 11.65
C GLY A 696 -20.29 -36.10 10.48
N ASP A 697 -21.58 -36.43 10.47
CA ASP A 697 -22.54 -36.05 9.42
C ASP A 697 -23.01 -34.58 9.48
N PHE A 698 -22.31 -33.69 10.19
CA PHE A 698 -22.71 -32.29 10.34
C PHE A 698 -22.70 -31.54 8.99
N PRO A 699 -23.83 -30.95 8.53
CA PRO A 699 -23.93 -30.40 7.17
C PRO A 699 -22.92 -29.29 6.84
N GLY A 700 -22.54 -28.48 7.83
CA GLY A 700 -21.62 -27.35 7.65
C GLY A 700 -20.16 -27.76 7.38
N SER A 701 -19.75 -28.96 7.80
CA SER A 701 -18.47 -29.57 7.41
C SER A 701 -18.64 -30.43 6.16
N MET A 702 -19.66 -31.28 6.12
CA MET A 702 -19.90 -32.24 5.05
C MET A 702 -20.07 -31.61 3.66
N MET A 703 -20.54 -30.35 3.57
CA MET A 703 -20.65 -29.63 2.30
C MET A 703 -19.32 -29.41 1.56
N TRP A 704 -18.19 -29.50 2.26
CA TRP A 704 -16.84 -29.34 1.69
C TRP A 704 -16.19 -30.67 1.28
N ASN A 705 -16.78 -31.81 1.68
CA ASN A 705 -16.24 -33.14 1.41
C ASN A 705 -16.43 -33.59 -0.05
N PRO A 706 -15.54 -34.45 -0.58
CA PRO A 706 -15.67 -35.07 -1.90
C PRO A 706 -17.06 -35.67 -2.18
N ASN A 707 -17.78 -35.10 -3.15
CA ASN A 707 -19.09 -35.58 -3.59
C ASN A 707 -19.05 -36.47 -4.86
N THR A 708 -17.84 -36.79 -5.34
CA THR A 708 -17.59 -37.71 -6.46
C THR A 708 -16.49 -38.71 -6.07
N PRO A 709 -16.35 -39.86 -6.77
CA PRO A 709 -15.32 -40.84 -6.45
C PRO A 709 -13.92 -40.22 -6.40
N VAL A 710 -13.15 -40.59 -5.38
CA VAL A 710 -11.80 -40.09 -5.15
C VAL A 710 -10.79 -40.90 -5.97
N SER A 711 -9.91 -40.22 -6.72
CA SER A 711 -8.93 -40.87 -7.60
C SER A 711 -7.72 -39.97 -7.90
N GLU A 712 -6.56 -40.57 -8.18
CA GLU A 712 -5.44 -39.86 -8.81
C GLU A 712 -5.74 -39.46 -10.27
N ASP A 713 -6.58 -40.23 -10.98
CA ASP A 713 -7.12 -39.80 -12.29
C ASP A 713 -8.24 -38.78 -12.07
N CYS A 714 -7.83 -37.56 -11.74
CA CYS A 714 -8.71 -36.43 -11.44
C CYS A 714 -8.47 -35.19 -12.33
N LEU A 715 -7.48 -35.15 -13.22
CA LEU A 715 -7.10 -33.93 -13.96
C LEU A 715 -8.05 -33.59 -15.13
N TYR A 716 -9.25 -33.12 -14.76
CA TYR A 716 -10.35 -32.79 -15.64
C TYR A 716 -10.81 -31.33 -15.46
N ILE A 717 -11.44 -30.79 -16.50
CA ILE A 717 -12.05 -29.46 -16.53
C ILE A 717 -13.54 -29.57 -16.90
N ASN A 718 -14.35 -28.67 -16.35
CA ASN A 718 -15.78 -28.56 -16.59
C ASN A 718 -16.09 -27.20 -17.22
N VAL A 719 -17.02 -27.16 -18.16
CA VAL A 719 -17.44 -25.92 -18.86
C VAL A 719 -18.96 -25.84 -18.87
N TRP A 720 -19.51 -24.67 -18.53
CA TRP A 720 -20.94 -24.35 -18.66
C TRP A 720 -21.12 -23.10 -19.49
N ALA A 721 -22.00 -23.17 -20.49
CA ALA A 721 -22.37 -22.06 -21.36
C ALA A 721 -23.88 -21.77 -21.27
N PRO A 722 -24.30 -20.48 -21.32
CA PRO A 722 -25.71 -20.13 -21.33
C PRO A 722 -26.36 -20.58 -22.64
N ARG A 723 -27.68 -20.79 -22.62
CA ARG A 723 -28.46 -21.19 -23.81
C ARG A 723 -29.46 -20.07 -24.19
N PRO A 724 -29.47 -19.56 -25.44
CA PRO A 724 -28.64 -19.96 -26.58
C PRO A 724 -27.15 -19.63 -26.39
N ARG A 725 -26.28 -20.42 -27.03
CA ARG A 725 -24.82 -20.29 -26.89
C ARG A 725 -24.35 -18.92 -27.36
N PRO A 726 -23.54 -18.19 -26.56
CA PRO A 726 -22.97 -16.91 -26.97
C PRO A 726 -21.84 -17.10 -27.98
N SER A 727 -21.45 -16.04 -28.68
CA SER A 727 -20.33 -16.08 -29.63
C SER A 727 -18.97 -15.73 -29.01
N ARG A 728 -18.93 -14.75 -28.10
CA ARG A 728 -17.73 -14.29 -27.37
C ARG A 728 -18.09 -13.76 -25.97
N ALA A 729 -18.76 -14.58 -25.16
CA ALA A 729 -19.10 -14.21 -23.77
C ALA A 729 -17.85 -14.09 -22.88
N THR A 730 -17.98 -13.36 -21.77
CA THR A 730 -16.94 -13.33 -20.73
C THR A 730 -16.79 -14.71 -20.11
N VAL A 731 -15.55 -15.11 -19.83
CA VAL A 731 -15.21 -16.40 -19.20
C VAL A 731 -14.80 -16.16 -17.76
N MET A 732 -15.39 -16.89 -16.83
CA MET A 732 -14.97 -16.91 -15.43
C MET A 732 -14.43 -18.31 -15.08
N VAL A 733 -13.21 -18.39 -14.55
CA VAL A 733 -12.54 -19.66 -14.24
C VAL A 733 -12.38 -19.80 -12.73
N TRP A 734 -13.09 -20.78 -12.15
CA TRP A 734 -13.11 -21.08 -10.73
C TRP A 734 -11.94 -21.99 -10.33
N ILE A 735 -11.15 -21.54 -9.36
CA ILE A 735 -10.15 -22.34 -8.64
C ILE A 735 -10.62 -22.49 -7.19
N TYR A 736 -10.87 -23.72 -6.73
CA TYR A 736 -11.40 -23.99 -5.40
C TYR A 736 -10.34 -23.88 -4.28
N GLY A 737 -10.82 -23.57 -3.07
CA GLY A 737 -10.05 -23.48 -1.81
C GLY A 737 -9.67 -24.84 -1.20
N GLY A 738 -9.69 -24.95 0.13
CA GLY A 738 -9.36 -26.20 0.85
C GLY A 738 -7.91 -26.34 1.32
N GLY A 739 -7.26 -25.22 1.71
CA GLY A 739 -5.92 -25.24 2.35
C GLY A 739 -4.80 -25.92 1.56
N PHE A 740 -4.96 -26.08 0.24
CA PHE A 740 -4.14 -26.92 -0.64
C PHE A 740 -4.14 -28.43 -0.37
N PHE A 741 -4.86 -28.93 0.64
CA PHE A 741 -4.93 -30.37 0.99
C PHE A 741 -6.27 -31.03 0.61
N SER A 742 -7.33 -30.23 0.41
CA SER A 742 -8.69 -30.70 0.09
C SER A 742 -9.37 -29.82 -0.97
N GLY A 743 -10.64 -30.11 -1.26
CA GLY A 743 -11.49 -29.39 -2.19
C GLY A 743 -11.69 -30.10 -3.53
N SER A 744 -12.77 -29.72 -4.23
CA SER A 744 -13.10 -30.24 -5.55
C SER A 744 -13.94 -29.25 -6.35
N SER A 745 -13.75 -29.19 -7.65
CA SER A 745 -14.58 -28.41 -8.59
C SER A 745 -15.99 -28.97 -8.80
N THR A 746 -16.32 -30.09 -8.14
CA THR A 746 -17.60 -30.81 -8.26
C THR A 746 -18.59 -30.53 -7.13
N LEU A 747 -18.18 -29.83 -6.06
CA LEU A 747 -19.03 -29.57 -4.89
C LEU A 747 -20.31 -28.78 -5.27
N GLU A 748 -21.42 -29.08 -4.59
CA GLU A 748 -22.73 -28.49 -4.91
C GLU A 748 -22.76 -26.96 -4.75
N ILE A 749 -22.02 -26.43 -3.76
CA ILE A 749 -21.93 -24.98 -3.52
C ILE A 749 -21.23 -24.22 -4.67
N TYR A 750 -20.47 -24.91 -5.53
CA TYR A 750 -19.83 -24.33 -6.72
C TYR A 750 -20.67 -24.52 -8.00
N ASP A 751 -21.95 -24.94 -7.90
CA ASP A 751 -22.82 -25.19 -9.05
C ASP A 751 -23.10 -23.91 -9.87
N PRO A 752 -22.50 -23.74 -11.06
CA PRO A 752 -22.55 -22.46 -11.76
C PRO A 752 -23.80 -22.31 -12.63
N LYS A 753 -24.73 -23.29 -12.65
CA LYS A 753 -25.91 -23.25 -13.54
C LYS A 753 -26.75 -21.98 -13.36
N VAL A 754 -26.88 -21.49 -12.12
CA VAL A 754 -27.61 -20.25 -11.82
C VAL A 754 -26.81 -19.05 -12.33
N LEU A 755 -25.56 -18.87 -11.88
CA LEU A 755 -24.66 -17.80 -12.32
C LEU A 755 -24.59 -17.66 -13.86
N VAL A 756 -24.39 -18.77 -14.57
CA VAL A 756 -24.34 -18.83 -16.04
C VAL A 756 -25.65 -18.35 -16.68
N SER A 757 -26.81 -18.79 -16.17
CA SER A 757 -28.12 -18.52 -16.78
C SER A 757 -28.77 -17.19 -16.36
N GLU A 758 -28.36 -16.61 -15.23
CA GLU A 758 -28.79 -15.28 -14.78
C GLU A 758 -27.90 -14.16 -15.35
N GLU A 759 -26.59 -14.40 -15.49
CA GLU A 759 -25.63 -13.35 -15.85
C GLU A 759 -25.03 -13.45 -17.26
N ASN A 760 -25.37 -14.51 -18.01
CA ASN A 760 -24.94 -14.74 -19.39
C ASN A 760 -23.41 -14.71 -19.57
N VAL A 761 -22.72 -15.50 -18.73
CA VAL A 761 -21.26 -15.73 -18.75
C VAL A 761 -20.97 -17.21 -18.97
N VAL A 762 -19.80 -17.51 -19.53
CA VAL A 762 -19.28 -18.89 -19.57
C VAL A 762 -18.50 -19.12 -18.28
N VAL A 763 -18.84 -20.18 -17.54
CA VAL A 763 -18.11 -20.56 -16.33
C VAL A 763 -17.33 -21.84 -16.59
N VAL A 764 -16.10 -21.87 -16.09
CA VAL A 764 -15.18 -23.01 -16.16
C VAL A 764 -14.71 -23.34 -14.75
N SER A 765 -14.56 -24.62 -14.42
CA SER A 765 -13.88 -25.05 -13.19
C SER A 765 -12.93 -26.21 -13.49
N MET A 766 -11.76 -26.25 -12.85
CA MET A 766 -10.78 -27.33 -13.02
C MET A 766 -10.50 -28.07 -11.72
N GLN A 767 -10.19 -29.35 -11.84
CA GLN A 767 -9.49 -30.11 -10.80
C GLN A 767 -7.99 -29.83 -10.85
N TYR A 768 -7.34 -29.76 -9.69
CA TYR A 768 -5.89 -29.74 -9.54
C TYR A 768 -5.47 -30.66 -8.38
N ARG A 769 -4.28 -31.26 -8.44
CA ARG A 769 -3.81 -32.10 -7.32
C ARG A 769 -3.58 -31.28 -6.06
N VAL A 770 -4.07 -31.81 -4.96
CA VAL A 770 -3.95 -31.29 -3.59
C VAL A 770 -3.02 -32.19 -2.77
N ALA A 771 -2.75 -31.78 -1.53
CA ALA A 771 -1.99 -32.52 -0.53
C ALA A 771 -0.56 -32.85 -1.01
N SER A 772 0.10 -33.85 -0.42
CA SER A 772 1.42 -34.31 -0.89
C SER A 772 1.43 -34.67 -2.39
N LEU A 773 0.33 -35.20 -2.92
CA LEU A 773 0.21 -35.58 -4.34
C LEU A 773 0.35 -34.38 -5.29
N GLY A 774 -0.04 -33.18 -4.84
CA GLY A 774 0.10 -31.91 -5.55
C GLY A 774 1.33 -31.08 -5.15
N PHE A 775 1.82 -31.22 -3.92
CA PHE A 775 2.76 -30.26 -3.32
C PHE A 775 4.02 -30.87 -2.65
N LEU A 776 4.23 -32.19 -2.72
CA LEU A 776 5.47 -32.82 -2.25
C LEU A 776 6.71 -32.22 -2.94
N PHE A 777 7.70 -31.81 -2.15
CA PHE A 777 8.92 -31.14 -2.62
C PHE A 777 10.19 -31.79 -2.05
N LEU A 778 11.14 -32.11 -2.95
CA LEU A 778 12.44 -32.70 -2.57
C LEU A 778 13.63 -32.05 -3.29
N ASP A 779 13.45 -30.91 -3.96
CA ASP A 779 14.46 -30.29 -4.85
C ASP A 779 14.99 -31.27 -5.92
N ARG A 780 14.07 -31.92 -6.63
CA ARG A 780 14.43 -32.89 -7.68
C ARG A 780 13.54 -32.73 -8.90
N LYS A 781 14.09 -32.97 -10.09
CA LYS A 781 13.36 -32.95 -11.37
C LYS A 781 12.16 -33.91 -11.44
N ASP A 782 12.11 -34.90 -10.55
CA ASP A 782 11.04 -35.89 -10.48
C ASP A 782 10.11 -35.75 -9.26
N VAL A 783 10.43 -34.85 -8.32
CA VAL A 783 9.56 -34.36 -7.22
C VAL A 783 9.86 -32.85 -7.02
N PRO A 784 9.47 -31.99 -7.99
CA PRO A 784 9.88 -30.59 -8.05
C PRO A 784 9.03 -29.64 -7.20
N GLY A 785 7.97 -30.12 -6.53
CA GLY A 785 6.95 -29.27 -5.92
C GLY A 785 6.01 -28.61 -6.93
N ASN A 786 5.04 -27.85 -6.42
CA ASN A 786 4.07 -27.07 -7.18
C ASN A 786 3.26 -27.82 -8.25
N ALA A 787 3.20 -29.15 -8.22
CA ALA A 787 2.51 -29.93 -9.25
C ALA A 787 1.02 -29.54 -9.40
N GLY A 788 0.34 -29.18 -8.30
CA GLY A 788 -1.01 -28.61 -8.32
C GLY A 788 -1.11 -27.24 -9.02
N LEU A 789 -0.12 -26.35 -8.87
CA LEU A 789 -0.11 -25.06 -9.60
C LEU A 789 0.18 -25.26 -11.10
N PHE A 790 1.00 -26.26 -11.45
CA PHE A 790 1.20 -26.63 -12.85
C PHE A 790 -0.02 -27.34 -13.47
N ASP A 791 -0.82 -28.05 -12.68
CA ASP A 791 -2.14 -28.57 -13.08
C ASP A 791 -3.08 -27.40 -13.45
N GLN A 792 -3.20 -26.41 -12.57
CA GLN A 792 -3.97 -25.18 -12.83
C GLN A 792 -3.44 -24.43 -14.08
N LEU A 793 -2.13 -24.23 -14.21
CA LEU A 793 -1.50 -23.61 -15.38
C LEU A 793 -1.87 -24.33 -16.69
N LEU A 794 -1.82 -25.65 -16.71
CA LEU A 794 -2.16 -26.43 -17.90
C LEU A 794 -3.67 -26.39 -18.21
N ALA A 795 -4.52 -26.30 -17.18
CA ALA A 795 -5.95 -26.04 -17.37
C ALA A 795 -6.20 -24.64 -17.95
N LEU A 796 -5.48 -23.61 -17.51
CA LEU A 796 -5.57 -22.25 -18.07
C LEU A 796 -5.11 -22.20 -19.53
N GLN A 797 -4.03 -22.91 -19.89
CA GLN A 797 -3.62 -23.09 -21.29
C GLN A 797 -4.71 -23.79 -22.11
N TRP A 798 -5.36 -24.81 -21.55
CA TRP A 798 -6.49 -25.48 -22.21
C TRP A 798 -7.67 -24.51 -22.42
N VAL A 799 -8.00 -23.66 -21.44
CA VAL A 799 -9.06 -22.63 -21.57
C VAL A 799 -8.72 -21.67 -22.72
N HIS A 800 -7.53 -21.09 -22.71
CA HIS A 800 -7.06 -20.20 -23.77
C HIS A 800 -7.22 -20.82 -25.17
N ASP A 801 -6.79 -22.07 -25.35
CA ASP A 801 -6.77 -22.76 -26.64
C ASP A 801 -8.13 -23.31 -27.11
N ASN A 802 -9.13 -23.37 -26.23
CA ASN A 802 -10.39 -24.09 -26.52
C ASN A 802 -11.68 -23.32 -26.23
N ILE A 803 -11.70 -22.35 -25.30
CA ILE A 803 -12.95 -21.78 -24.78
C ILE A 803 -13.78 -21.02 -25.83
N ALA A 804 -13.13 -20.51 -26.87
CA ALA A 804 -13.77 -19.91 -28.05
C ALA A 804 -14.83 -20.83 -28.69
N ARG A 805 -14.59 -22.15 -28.68
CA ARG A 805 -15.50 -23.14 -29.29
C ARG A 805 -16.74 -23.45 -28.43
N PHE A 806 -16.70 -23.06 -27.15
CA PHE A 806 -17.83 -23.14 -26.22
C PHE A 806 -18.59 -21.80 -26.11
N GLY A 807 -18.20 -20.79 -26.91
CA GLY A 807 -18.83 -19.47 -26.94
C GLY A 807 -18.19 -18.43 -26.01
N GLY A 808 -17.09 -18.78 -25.33
CA GLY A 808 -16.34 -17.87 -24.47
C GLY A 808 -15.32 -17.02 -25.24
N ASN A 809 -14.84 -15.94 -24.62
CA ASN A 809 -13.81 -15.07 -25.15
C ASN A 809 -12.46 -15.36 -24.46
N PRO A 810 -11.45 -15.95 -25.14
CA PRO A 810 -10.13 -16.18 -24.53
C PRO A 810 -9.41 -14.88 -24.15
N ASP A 811 -9.73 -13.76 -24.82
CA ASP A 811 -9.19 -12.44 -24.49
C ASP A 811 -9.86 -11.79 -23.25
N ASN A 812 -10.95 -12.37 -22.72
CA ASN A 812 -11.67 -11.87 -21.55
C ASN A 812 -11.98 -13.00 -20.56
N VAL A 813 -10.90 -13.52 -19.97
CA VAL A 813 -10.90 -14.56 -18.94
C VAL A 813 -10.63 -13.92 -17.57
N THR A 814 -11.56 -14.03 -16.64
CA THR A 814 -11.38 -13.64 -15.24
C THR A 814 -11.12 -14.87 -14.40
N LEU A 815 -10.01 -14.89 -13.66
CA LEU A 815 -9.77 -15.93 -12.65
C LEU A 815 -10.47 -15.52 -11.35
N PHE A 816 -11.16 -16.46 -10.71
CA PHE A 816 -11.72 -16.26 -9.39
C PHE A 816 -11.57 -17.51 -8.54
N GLY A 817 -11.36 -17.31 -7.25
CA GLY A 817 -11.15 -18.38 -6.29
C GLY A 817 -11.28 -17.85 -4.87
N GLU A 818 -11.47 -18.78 -3.95
CA GLU A 818 -11.62 -18.51 -2.52
C GLU A 818 -10.56 -19.28 -1.72
N SER A 819 -10.10 -18.75 -0.58
CA SER A 819 -9.09 -19.36 0.29
C SER A 819 -7.82 -19.75 -0.49
N ALA A 820 -7.39 -21.02 -0.47
CA ALA A 820 -6.26 -21.54 -1.25
C ALA A 820 -6.43 -21.36 -2.78
N GLY A 821 -7.67 -21.24 -3.26
CA GLY A 821 -8.01 -20.87 -4.63
C GLY A 821 -7.72 -19.39 -4.90
N ALA A 822 -8.05 -18.49 -3.97
CA ALA A 822 -7.67 -17.07 -4.06
C ALA A 822 -6.14 -16.88 -4.01
N VAL A 823 -5.46 -17.66 -3.15
CA VAL A 823 -4.00 -17.75 -3.15
C VAL A 823 -3.51 -18.21 -4.53
N SER A 824 -4.04 -19.31 -5.08
CA SER A 824 -3.69 -19.80 -6.42
C SER A 824 -3.86 -18.71 -7.51
N VAL A 825 -4.98 -17.96 -7.49
CA VAL A 825 -5.22 -16.82 -8.39
C VAL A 825 -4.15 -15.73 -8.23
N SER A 826 -3.78 -15.37 -7.00
CA SER A 826 -2.68 -14.43 -6.77
C SER A 826 -1.32 -14.96 -7.23
N LEU A 827 -1.03 -16.25 -7.05
CA LEU A 827 0.23 -16.85 -7.51
C LEU A 827 0.30 -16.88 -9.05
N HIS A 828 -0.81 -17.08 -9.76
CA HIS A 828 -0.91 -16.89 -11.22
C HIS A 828 -0.73 -15.43 -11.67
N LEU A 829 -1.07 -14.45 -10.83
CA LEU A 829 -0.83 -13.01 -11.08
C LEU A 829 0.66 -12.64 -10.96
N LEU A 830 1.38 -13.34 -10.09
CA LEU A 830 2.83 -13.18 -9.90
C LEU A 830 3.62 -13.96 -10.94
N SER A 831 3.32 -15.25 -11.12
CA SER A 831 4.09 -16.19 -11.95
C SER A 831 4.21 -15.71 -13.40
N PRO A 832 5.43 -15.64 -13.98
CA PRO A 832 5.62 -15.26 -15.38
C PRO A 832 4.95 -16.25 -16.36
N LEU A 833 4.76 -17.52 -15.96
CA LEU A 833 4.21 -18.57 -16.82
C LEU A 833 2.71 -18.41 -17.11
N SER A 834 1.98 -17.64 -16.28
CA SER A 834 0.52 -17.51 -16.36
C SER A 834 0.03 -16.14 -16.82
N ARG A 835 0.91 -15.12 -16.88
CA ARG A 835 0.50 -13.70 -17.03
C ARG A 835 -0.33 -13.42 -18.28
N ASP A 836 -0.17 -14.20 -19.34
CA ASP A 836 -0.84 -13.98 -20.64
C ASP A 836 -2.10 -14.86 -20.84
N LEU A 837 -2.50 -15.66 -19.84
CA LEU A 837 -3.63 -16.60 -19.95
C LEU A 837 -4.96 -16.06 -19.42
N PHE A 838 -4.98 -14.85 -18.87
CA PHE A 838 -6.17 -14.22 -18.28
C PHE A 838 -6.11 -12.68 -18.31
N SER A 839 -7.20 -12.01 -17.95
CA SER A 839 -7.40 -10.56 -18.11
C SER A 839 -7.72 -9.84 -16.80
N GLN A 840 -8.48 -10.45 -15.88
CA GLN A 840 -8.82 -9.90 -14.55
C GLN A 840 -8.70 -10.98 -13.46
N VAL A 841 -8.66 -10.56 -12.19
CA VAL A 841 -8.65 -11.46 -11.03
C VAL A 841 -9.66 -11.06 -9.96
N ILE A 842 -10.24 -12.07 -9.31
CA ILE A 842 -11.05 -11.94 -8.09
C ILE A 842 -10.43 -12.83 -7.00
N LEU A 843 -10.20 -12.26 -5.81
CA LEU A 843 -9.54 -12.94 -4.69
C LEU A 843 -10.44 -12.90 -3.45
N GLN A 844 -11.04 -14.04 -3.11
CA GLN A 844 -11.97 -14.13 -1.98
C GLN A 844 -11.25 -14.75 -0.78
N SER A 845 -11.15 -14.01 0.33
CA SER A 845 -10.59 -14.50 1.60
C SER A 845 -9.21 -15.18 1.48
N GLY A 846 -8.32 -14.68 0.61
CA GLY A 846 -6.97 -15.24 0.47
C GLY A 846 -6.06 -14.48 -0.48
N ALA A 847 -4.75 -14.48 -0.19
CA ALA A 847 -3.72 -13.84 -0.99
C ALA A 847 -2.33 -14.49 -0.76
N ALA A 848 -1.46 -14.45 -1.77
CA ALA A 848 -0.10 -15.00 -1.73
C ALA A 848 0.85 -14.38 -0.69
N THR A 849 0.43 -13.35 0.03
CA THR A 849 1.15 -12.81 1.19
C THR A 849 0.88 -13.58 2.48
N ALA A 850 -0.17 -14.41 2.52
CA ALA A 850 -0.59 -15.13 3.74
C ALA A 850 0.48 -16.08 4.27
N PRO A 851 0.67 -16.22 5.60
CA PRO A 851 1.69 -17.08 6.20
C PRO A 851 1.64 -18.54 5.73
N TRP A 852 0.44 -19.05 5.43
CA TRP A 852 0.16 -20.42 5.00
C TRP A 852 0.19 -20.61 3.47
N SER A 853 0.37 -19.54 2.69
CA SER A 853 0.27 -19.58 1.23
C SER A 853 1.44 -20.32 0.54
N PHE A 854 2.56 -20.50 1.24
CA PHE A 854 3.69 -21.32 0.78
C PHE A 854 4.50 -21.88 1.96
N VAL A 855 5.12 -23.04 1.77
CA VAL A 855 6.03 -23.66 2.75
C VAL A 855 7.48 -23.25 2.45
N PRO A 856 8.26 -22.80 3.46
CA PRO A 856 9.69 -22.57 3.29
C PRO A 856 10.43 -23.84 2.83
N TYR A 857 11.35 -23.69 1.88
CA TYR A 857 12.12 -24.75 1.23
C TYR A 857 12.62 -25.88 2.17
N ASN A 858 13.20 -25.49 3.32
CA ASN A 858 13.72 -26.44 4.30
C ASN A 858 12.60 -27.17 5.06
N LYS A 859 11.50 -26.47 5.44
CA LYS A 859 10.32 -27.10 6.06
C LYS A 859 9.71 -28.13 5.09
N ALA A 860 9.51 -27.77 3.82
CA ALA A 860 8.90 -28.65 2.82
C ALA A 860 9.64 -29.99 2.65
N ARG A 861 10.98 -29.96 2.64
CA ARG A 861 11.81 -31.18 2.63
C ARG A 861 11.69 -32.01 3.91
N VAL A 862 11.53 -31.38 5.07
CA VAL A 862 11.30 -32.08 6.35
C VAL A 862 9.91 -32.74 6.37
N HIS A 863 8.86 -32.07 5.89
CA HIS A 863 7.53 -32.69 5.78
C HIS A 863 7.55 -33.90 4.84
N ALA A 864 8.26 -33.82 3.70
CA ALA A 864 8.43 -34.96 2.80
C ALA A 864 9.14 -36.16 3.44
N LEU A 865 10.17 -35.92 4.28
CA LEU A 865 10.86 -36.98 5.03
C LEU A 865 9.98 -37.58 6.14
N ARG A 866 9.21 -36.75 6.87
CA ARG A 866 8.25 -37.19 7.90
C ARG A 866 7.12 -38.04 7.32
N LEU A 867 6.57 -37.64 6.16
CA LEU A 867 5.57 -38.45 5.44
C LEU A 867 6.17 -39.80 5.03
N ALA A 868 7.40 -39.82 4.52
CA ALA A 868 8.10 -41.06 4.19
C ALA A 868 8.30 -41.96 5.42
N GLU A 869 8.68 -41.40 6.56
CA GLU A 869 8.79 -42.12 7.83
C GLU A 869 7.44 -42.70 8.28
N ALA A 870 6.37 -41.90 8.28
CA ALA A 870 5.03 -42.30 8.68
C ALA A 870 4.49 -43.48 7.84
N VAL A 871 4.65 -43.44 6.51
CA VAL A 871 4.25 -44.54 5.61
C VAL A 871 5.30 -45.64 5.46
N ARG A 872 6.33 -45.64 6.33
CA ARG A 872 7.37 -46.68 6.45
C ARG A 872 8.27 -46.85 5.21
N CYS A 873 8.45 -45.78 4.46
CA CYS A 873 9.46 -45.68 3.41
C CYS A 873 10.86 -45.33 3.98
N PRO A 874 11.94 -45.52 3.19
CA PRO A 874 13.24 -44.91 3.48
C PRO A 874 13.07 -43.39 3.62
N HIS A 875 13.65 -42.79 4.66
CA HIS A 875 13.37 -41.40 5.06
C HIS A 875 14.69 -40.64 5.36
N THR A 876 15.72 -40.90 4.55
CA THR A 876 16.98 -40.16 4.59
C THR A 876 17.28 -39.52 3.24
N MET A 877 17.86 -38.32 3.24
CA MET A 877 18.29 -37.65 2.00
C MET A 877 19.38 -38.42 1.23
N ARG A 878 20.04 -39.41 1.87
CA ARG A 878 21.03 -40.30 1.23
C ARG A 878 20.37 -41.40 0.39
N GLU A 879 19.11 -41.72 0.67
CA GLU A 879 18.34 -42.80 0.03
C GLU A 879 17.13 -42.25 -0.74
N VAL A 880 17.23 -40.99 -1.20
CA VAL A 880 16.12 -40.23 -1.79
C VAL A 880 15.51 -40.90 -3.03
N GLU A 881 16.28 -41.61 -3.87
CA GLU A 881 15.73 -42.45 -4.94
C GLU A 881 14.78 -43.54 -4.42
N ALA A 882 15.21 -44.27 -3.39
CA ALA A 882 14.44 -45.38 -2.80
C ALA A 882 13.21 -44.86 -2.04
N MET A 883 13.34 -43.72 -1.36
CA MET A 883 12.23 -42.99 -0.75
C MET A 883 11.15 -42.64 -1.77
N VAL A 884 11.52 -41.95 -2.85
CA VAL A 884 10.57 -41.49 -3.88
C VAL A 884 9.92 -42.67 -4.59
N GLU A 885 10.67 -43.73 -4.91
CA GLU A 885 10.10 -44.93 -5.52
C GLU A 885 9.15 -45.68 -4.57
N CYS A 886 9.42 -45.67 -3.26
CA CYS A 886 8.51 -46.20 -2.25
C CYS A 886 7.22 -45.34 -2.18
N LEU A 887 7.33 -44.02 -2.05
CA LEU A 887 6.19 -43.08 -2.03
C LEU A 887 5.32 -43.15 -3.30
N ARG A 888 5.89 -43.49 -4.46
CA ARG A 888 5.13 -43.72 -5.70
C ARG A 888 4.35 -45.04 -5.73
N ARG A 889 4.70 -46.00 -4.86
CA ARG A 889 4.06 -47.32 -4.74
C ARG A 889 3.07 -47.40 -3.59
N THR A 890 3.20 -46.54 -2.58
CA THR A 890 2.22 -46.38 -1.50
C THR A 890 0.84 -46.06 -2.09
N ASP A 891 -0.22 -46.54 -1.45
CA ASP A 891 -1.59 -46.14 -1.81
C ASP A 891 -1.78 -44.63 -1.63
N PRO A 892 -2.44 -43.91 -2.57
CA PRO A 892 -2.57 -42.46 -2.48
C PRO A 892 -3.46 -41.98 -1.33
N ILE A 893 -4.41 -42.78 -0.85
CA ILE A 893 -5.21 -42.46 0.34
C ILE A 893 -4.35 -42.63 1.59
N THR A 894 -3.60 -43.73 1.69
CA THR A 894 -2.63 -43.93 2.78
C THR A 894 -1.59 -42.81 2.87
N LEU A 895 -1.17 -42.21 1.74
CA LEU A 895 -0.33 -41.01 1.76
C LEU A 895 -1.03 -39.83 2.44
N VAL A 896 -2.21 -39.43 1.95
CA VAL A 896 -2.90 -38.23 2.46
C VAL A 896 -3.40 -38.39 3.92
N GLU A 897 -3.72 -39.60 4.34
CA GLU A 897 -4.04 -39.92 5.75
C GLU A 897 -2.84 -39.77 6.71
N ASN A 898 -1.60 -39.86 6.20
CA ASN A 898 -0.37 -39.86 7.01
C ASN A 898 0.45 -38.56 6.85
N GLU A 899 -0.16 -37.46 6.40
CA GLU A 899 0.51 -36.16 6.25
C GLU A 899 0.78 -35.46 7.59
N GLY A 900 0.10 -35.87 8.67
CA GLY A 900 0.51 -35.69 10.07
C GLY A 900 0.29 -34.28 10.66
N SER A 901 -0.73 -34.14 11.50
CA SER A 901 -1.17 -32.88 12.12
C SER A 901 -0.56 -32.55 13.49
N ASP A 902 -0.08 -33.53 14.26
CA ASP A 902 0.16 -33.42 15.72
C ASP A 902 1.23 -32.39 16.17
N SER A 903 1.93 -31.76 15.21
CA SER A 903 2.94 -30.73 15.47
C SER A 903 2.76 -29.45 14.65
N LEU A 904 1.61 -29.30 13.97
CA LEU A 904 1.30 -28.14 13.14
C LEU A 904 0.50 -27.09 13.92
N GLY A 905 0.78 -25.82 13.66
CA GLY A 905 -0.02 -24.70 14.20
C GLY A 905 -1.39 -24.57 13.55
N ILE A 906 -2.23 -23.67 14.07
CA ILE A 906 -3.46 -23.29 13.41
C ILE A 906 -3.15 -22.71 12.02
N CYS A 907 -3.96 -23.08 11.03
CA CYS A 907 -3.77 -22.71 9.61
C CYS A 907 -2.38 -23.08 9.03
N GLU A 908 -1.63 -24.02 9.60
CA GLU A 908 -0.38 -24.52 9.01
C GLU A 908 -0.65 -25.81 8.21
N PHE A 909 -0.48 -25.74 6.88
CA PHE A 909 -0.72 -26.87 5.97
C PHE A 909 0.63 -27.51 5.57
N PRO A 910 0.82 -28.84 5.71
CA PRO A 910 2.13 -29.48 5.55
C PRO A 910 2.65 -29.50 4.11
N PHE A 911 1.73 -29.53 3.14
CA PHE A 911 2.01 -29.59 1.71
C PHE A 911 1.23 -28.50 0.96
N ALA A 912 1.86 -27.34 0.85
CA ALA A 912 1.37 -26.17 0.11
C ALA A 912 2.43 -25.71 -0.91
N PRO A 913 2.20 -24.64 -1.71
CA PRO A 913 3.19 -24.13 -2.67
C PRO A 913 4.59 -23.90 -2.11
N VAL A 914 5.60 -23.94 -2.97
CA VAL A 914 7.00 -23.63 -2.64
C VAL A 914 7.60 -22.66 -3.65
N ILE A 915 8.67 -21.93 -3.28
CA ILE A 915 9.44 -21.14 -4.24
C ILE A 915 10.41 -22.08 -4.95
N ASP A 916 10.01 -22.55 -6.14
CA ASP A 916 10.65 -23.63 -6.91
C ASP A 916 11.65 -23.14 -7.97
N GLY A 917 11.79 -21.82 -8.16
CA GLY A 917 12.61 -21.24 -9.22
C GLY A 917 12.03 -21.39 -10.63
N SER A 918 10.79 -21.90 -10.77
CA SER A 918 10.17 -22.21 -12.06
C SER A 918 8.78 -21.60 -12.21
N PHE A 919 7.86 -21.90 -11.29
CA PHE A 919 6.57 -21.22 -11.19
C PHE A 919 6.74 -19.87 -10.46
N LEU A 920 7.59 -19.83 -9.42
CA LEU A 920 7.98 -18.62 -8.69
C LEU A 920 9.49 -18.62 -8.45
N ASP A 921 10.15 -17.55 -8.88
CA ASP A 921 11.59 -17.30 -8.73
C ASP A 921 11.95 -16.46 -7.49
N GLU A 922 10.95 -15.84 -6.85
CA GLU A 922 11.09 -15.05 -5.64
C GLU A 922 9.82 -15.13 -4.77
N THR A 923 9.88 -14.64 -3.52
CA THR A 923 8.71 -14.65 -2.64
C THR A 923 7.64 -13.64 -3.09
N PRO A 924 6.34 -13.90 -2.83
CA PRO A 924 5.26 -12.98 -3.17
C PRO A 924 5.46 -11.53 -2.67
N GLN A 925 5.98 -11.36 -1.47
CA GLN A 925 6.32 -10.05 -0.89
C GLN A 925 7.39 -9.32 -1.74
N MET A 926 8.38 -10.04 -2.29
CA MET A 926 9.40 -9.46 -3.16
C MET A 926 8.85 -9.10 -4.53
N SER A 927 8.01 -9.93 -5.13
CA SER A 927 7.34 -9.62 -6.41
C SER A 927 6.44 -8.39 -6.31
N LEU A 928 5.68 -8.26 -5.22
CA LEU A 928 4.91 -7.06 -4.91
C LEU A 928 5.82 -5.82 -4.77
N LYS A 929 6.91 -5.91 -3.98
CA LYS A 929 7.87 -4.82 -3.74
C LYS A 929 8.60 -4.38 -5.02
N ARG A 930 8.97 -5.33 -5.90
CA ARG A 930 9.61 -5.09 -7.20
C ARG A 930 8.62 -4.72 -8.30
N LYS A 931 7.31 -4.78 -8.02
CA LYS A 931 6.21 -4.59 -8.98
C LYS A 931 6.20 -5.64 -10.12
N SER A 932 6.84 -6.79 -9.92
CA SER A 932 6.94 -7.93 -10.85
C SER A 932 5.66 -8.78 -10.80
N PHE A 933 4.59 -8.26 -11.38
CA PHE A 933 3.29 -8.94 -11.45
C PHE A 933 2.45 -8.40 -12.61
N LYS A 934 1.54 -9.21 -13.14
CA LYS A 934 0.61 -8.79 -14.21
C LYS A 934 -0.19 -7.57 -13.74
N LYS A 935 -0.32 -6.56 -14.61
CA LYS A 935 -1.16 -5.38 -14.38
C LYS A 935 -2.57 -5.65 -14.91
N ALA A 936 -3.45 -6.07 -14.01
CA ALA A 936 -4.84 -6.47 -14.29
C ALA A 936 -5.80 -5.81 -13.28
N PRO A 937 -7.06 -5.51 -13.66
CA PRO A 937 -8.09 -5.14 -12.69
C PRO A 937 -8.26 -6.23 -11.62
N MET A 938 -8.53 -5.80 -10.39
CA MET A 938 -8.65 -6.69 -9.23
C MET A 938 -9.93 -6.39 -8.44
N MET A 939 -10.69 -7.44 -8.13
CA MET A 939 -11.69 -7.46 -7.06
C MET A 939 -11.17 -8.38 -5.97
N VAL A 940 -11.45 -8.06 -4.71
CA VAL A 940 -10.86 -8.74 -3.55
C VAL A 940 -11.72 -8.49 -2.32
N GLY A 941 -11.70 -9.39 -1.34
CA GLY A 941 -12.40 -9.15 -0.07
C GLY A 941 -12.20 -10.23 0.98
N SER A 942 -12.84 -10.00 2.12
CA SER A 942 -12.84 -10.86 3.31
C SER A 942 -14.23 -10.90 3.94
N ASN A 943 -14.47 -11.91 4.77
CA ASN A 943 -15.69 -12.08 5.57
C ASN A 943 -15.46 -11.51 6.99
N THR A 944 -16.51 -11.38 7.81
CA THR A 944 -16.33 -10.78 9.14
C THR A 944 -15.60 -11.69 10.13
N ASP A 945 -15.78 -13.00 10.07
CA ASP A 945 -15.37 -13.96 11.10
C ASP A 945 -14.58 -15.13 10.48
N GLU A 946 -13.48 -14.75 9.82
CA GLU A 946 -12.56 -15.65 9.08
C GLU A 946 -11.87 -16.70 9.98
N GLY A 947 -11.71 -16.44 11.28
CA GLY A 947 -10.94 -17.29 12.20
C GLY A 947 -11.75 -18.44 12.80
N ASN A 948 -13.04 -18.23 13.05
CA ASN A 948 -13.93 -19.14 13.78
C ASN A 948 -14.02 -20.54 13.16
N TYR A 949 -14.00 -20.64 11.82
CA TYR A 949 -14.00 -21.95 11.14
C TYR A 949 -12.75 -22.77 11.46
N PHE A 950 -11.58 -22.15 11.67
CA PHE A 950 -10.35 -22.87 12.00
C PHE A 950 -10.20 -23.11 13.51
N LEU A 951 -10.65 -22.15 14.31
CA LEU A 951 -10.62 -22.21 15.78
C LEU A 951 -11.41 -23.39 16.34
N ILE A 952 -12.57 -23.72 15.76
CA ILE A 952 -13.41 -24.83 16.25
C ILE A 952 -12.77 -26.21 16.09
N TYR A 953 -11.87 -26.41 15.11
CA TYR A 953 -11.07 -27.65 14.98
C TYR A 953 -9.81 -27.63 15.84
N PHE A 954 -9.22 -26.44 16.10
CA PHE A 954 -7.93 -26.32 16.79
C PHE A 954 -8.04 -26.19 18.33
N LEU A 955 -9.14 -25.61 18.82
CA LEU A 955 -9.45 -25.43 20.25
C LEU A 955 -10.79 -26.08 20.66
N PRO A 956 -11.06 -27.35 20.31
CA PRO A 956 -12.39 -27.96 20.43
C PRO A 956 -12.89 -28.13 21.87
N GLU A 957 -11.99 -28.17 22.85
CA GLU A 957 -12.35 -28.22 24.28
C GLU A 957 -12.88 -26.88 24.79
N LEU A 958 -12.38 -25.77 24.23
CA LEU A 958 -12.76 -24.40 24.58
C LEU A 958 -13.92 -23.89 23.71
N LEU A 959 -13.92 -24.28 22.44
CA LEU A 959 -14.88 -23.88 21.41
C LEU A 959 -15.59 -25.11 20.83
N PRO A 960 -16.45 -25.79 21.60
CA PRO A 960 -17.21 -26.93 21.11
C PRO A 960 -18.31 -26.48 20.13
N LEU A 961 -18.82 -27.41 19.31
CA LEU A 961 -19.97 -27.19 18.43
C LEU A 961 -21.28 -27.07 19.23
N ALA A 962 -21.48 -25.91 19.86
CA ALA A 962 -22.63 -25.58 20.70
C ALA A 962 -22.99 -24.09 20.58
N GLU A 963 -24.22 -23.70 20.95
CA GLU A 963 -24.68 -22.29 20.87
C GLU A 963 -24.17 -21.40 22.01
N ASN A 964 -23.99 -21.95 23.22
CA ASN A 964 -23.60 -21.21 24.42
C ASN A 964 -22.12 -21.46 24.73
N VAL A 965 -21.22 -20.76 24.02
CA VAL A 965 -19.76 -20.90 24.13
C VAL A 965 -19.16 -19.59 24.61
N TYR A 966 -18.31 -19.65 25.64
CA TYR A 966 -17.76 -18.50 26.35
C TYR A 966 -16.28 -18.75 26.63
N VAL A 967 -15.43 -17.74 26.51
CA VAL A 967 -13.99 -17.85 26.76
C VAL A 967 -13.59 -16.90 27.88
N ASP A 968 -13.18 -17.42 29.03
CA ASP A 968 -12.72 -16.54 30.11
C ASP A 968 -11.37 -15.88 29.80
N ARG A 969 -10.98 -14.92 30.65
CA ARG A 969 -9.76 -14.15 30.44
C ARG A 969 -8.47 -14.99 30.52
N GLU A 970 -8.45 -16.02 31.35
CA GLU A 970 -7.27 -16.87 31.51
C GLU A 970 -7.11 -17.77 30.28
N ASP A 971 -8.20 -18.35 29.81
CA ASP A 971 -8.23 -19.21 28.62
C ASP A 971 -8.02 -18.43 27.32
N PHE A 972 -8.44 -17.16 27.23
CA PHE A 972 -8.03 -16.26 26.14
C PHE A 972 -6.50 -16.09 26.07
N VAL A 973 -5.86 -15.71 27.18
CA VAL A 973 -4.40 -15.48 27.22
C VAL A 973 -3.62 -16.77 26.96
N LYS A 974 -4.07 -17.92 27.47
CA LYS A 974 -3.50 -19.24 27.11
C LYS A 974 -3.66 -19.54 25.62
N SER A 975 -4.85 -19.27 25.06
CA SER A 975 -5.16 -19.56 23.66
C SER A 975 -4.31 -18.73 22.71
N VAL A 976 -4.14 -17.43 22.93
CA VAL A 976 -3.24 -16.58 22.11
C VAL A 976 -1.82 -17.16 22.04
N ARG A 977 -1.29 -17.67 23.17
CA ARG A 977 0.03 -18.31 23.22
C ARG A 977 0.09 -19.65 22.47
N LYS A 978 -1.00 -20.43 22.47
CA LYS A 978 -1.14 -21.68 21.70
C LYS A 978 -1.32 -21.44 20.20
N LEU A 979 -2.02 -20.36 19.82
CA LEU A 979 -2.29 -19.98 18.43
C LEU A 979 -1.06 -19.40 17.73
N HIS A 980 -0.17 -18.72 18.47
CA HIS A 980 1.06 -18.12 17.94
C HIS A 980 2.32 -18.63 18.64
N PRO A 981 2.67 -19.93 18.51
CA PRO A 981 3.80 -20.55 19.23
C PRO A 981 5.17 -20.07 18.73
N ASP A 982 5.27 -19.64 17.46
CA ASP A 982 6.50 -19.11 16.86
C ASP A 982 6.83 -17.67 17.32
N LEU A 983 5.90 -16.98 17.98
CA LEU A 983 6.12 -15.63 18.53
C LEU A 983 6.79 -15.70 19.90
N ASN A 984 7.73 -14.78 20.16
CA ASN A 984 8.28 -14.60 21.50
C ASN A 984 7.22 -14.00 22.45
N THR A 985 7.47 -14.09 23.76
CA THR A 985 6.51 -13.65 24.79
C THR A 985 6.08 -12.19 24.63
N ILE A 986 6.99 -11.28 24.27
CA ILE A 986 6.67 -9.86 24.06
C ILE A 986 5.69 -9.69 22.89
N ALA A 987 5.88 -10.44 21.80
CA ALA A 987 4.97 -10.41 20.65
C ALA A 987 3.63 -11.09 20.99
N GLN A 988 3.61 -12.17 21.77
CA GLN A 988 2.38 -12.79 22.27
C GLN A 988 1.59 -11.84 23.19
N ASP A 989 2.27 -11.17 24.13
CA ASP A 989 1.65 -10.19 25.02
C ASP A 989 1.18 -8.94 24.24
N ALA A 990 1.82 -8.58 23.12
CA ALA A 990 1.33 -7.55 22.20
C ALA A 990 0.06 -7.98 21.43
N VAL A 991 -0.07 -9.26 21.04
CA VAL A 991 -1.32 -9.80 20.48
C VAL A 991 -2.42 -9.79 21.54
N VAL A 992 -2.13 -10.23 22.78
CA VAL A 992 -3.07 -10.11 23.90
C VAL A 992 -3.50 -8.64 24.08
N PHE A 993 -2.57 -7.69 24.00
CA PHE A 993 -2.88 -6.27 24.16
C PHE A 993 -3.79 -5.73 23.04
N GLU A 994 -3.49 -6.02 21.78
CA GLU A 994 -4.23 -5.51 20.62
C GLU A 994 -5.67 -6.04 20.58
N TYR A 995 -5.86 -7.34 20.84
CA TYR A 995 -7.17 -8.00 20.75
C TYR A 995 -7.94 -8.01 22.09
N THR A 996 -7.56 -7.20 23.07
CA THR A 996 -8.36 -7.04 24.31
C THR A 996 -9.33 -5.88 24.18
N ASP A 997 -10.64 -6.10 24.44
CA ASP A 997 -11.56 -5.01 24.74
C ASP A 997 -11.18 -4.39 26.11
N TRP A 998 -10.36 -3.35 26.09
CA TRP A 998 -9.88 -2.69 27.30
C TRP A 998 -10.97 -1.95 28.09
N LEU A 999 -12.20 -1.83 27.57
CA LEU A 999 -13.35 -1.37 28.35
C LEU A 999 -13.96 -2.51 29.19
N ASN A 1000 -13.92 -3.75 28.69
CA ASN A 1000 -14.48 -4.94 29.31
C ASN A 1000 -13.52 -6.14 29.17
N PRO A 1001 -12.31 -6.09 29.76
CA PRO A 1001 -11.24 -7.06 29.44
C PRO A 1001 -11.57 -8.50 29.86
N ASP A 1002 -12.47 -8.68 30.83
CA ASP A 1002 -12.90 -9.98 31.35
C ASP A 1002 -14.25 -10.45 30.76
N ASP A 1003 -14.82 -9.74 29.77
CA ASP A 1003 -16.06 -10.15 29.11
C ASP A 1003 -15.82 -11.42 28.26
N PRO A 1004 -16.56 -12.52 28.49
CA PRO A 1004 -16.22 -13.80 27.90
C PRO A 1004 -16.76 -14.00 26.48
N ASP A 1005 -17.70 -13.16 26.03
CA ASP A 1005 -18.09 -13.08 24.62
C ASP A 1005 -17.04 -12.28 23.85
N ARG A 1006 -16.56 -11.15 24.39
CA ARG A 1006 -15.48 -10.36 23.79
C ARG A 1006 -14.17 -11.13 23.66
N ASN A 1007 -13.77 -11.86 24.70
CA ASN A 1007 -12.57 -12.69 24.68
C ASN A 1007 -12.68 -13.84 23.65
N ARG A 1008 -13.88 -14.41 23.41
CA ARG A 1008 -14.11 -15.39 22.33
C ARG A 1008 -13.96 -14.73 20.95
N ASP A 1009 -14.66 -13.63 20.73
CA ASP A 1009 -14.66 -12.92 19.45
C ASP A 1009 -13.26 -12.34 19.12
N ALA A 1010 -12.46 -12.03 20.14
CA ALA A 1010 -11.06 -11.64 20.01
C ALA A 1010 -10.15 -12.77 19.49
N LEU A 1011 -10.41 -14.05 19.85
CA LEU A 1011 -9.68 -15.17 19.26
C LEU A 1011 -9.95 -15.25 17.76
N ASP A 1012 -11.21 -15.13 17.34
CA ASP A 1012 -11.58 -15.09 15.92
C ASP A 1012 -10.81 -13.99 15.18
N LYS A 1013 -10.86 -12.75 15.67
CA LYS A 1013 -10.20 -11.62 14.99
C LYS A 1013 -8.68 -11.81 14.94
N SER A 1014 -8.04 -12.28 16.01
CA SER A 1014 -6.58 -12.53 16.00
C SER A 1014 -6.14 -13.58 14.97
N VAL A 1015 -6.92 -14.63 14.75
CA VAL A 1015 -6.67 -15.65 13.72
C VAL A 1015 -7.05 -15.13 12.33
N GLY A 1016 -8.26 -14.58 12.19
CA GLY A 1016 -8.82 -14.08 10.94
C GLY A 1016 -7.95 -12.98 10.32
N ASP A 1017 -7.54 -12.00 11.11
CA ASP A 1017 -6.71 -10.90 10.64
C ASP A 1017 -5.30 -11.36 10.27
N TYR A 1018 -4.64 -12.20 11.10
CA TYR A 1018 -3.27 -12.65 10.85
C TYR A 1018 -3.16 -13.59 9.64
N TYR A 1019 -4.13 -14.49 9.43
CA TYR A 1019 -4.06 -15.48 8.36
C TYR A 1019 -4.82 -15.08 7.09
N PHE A 1020 -5.79 -14.16 7.16
CA PHE A 1020 -6.64 -13.79 6.01
C PHE A 1020 -6.71 -12.27 5.79
N THR A 1021 -7.41 -11.51 6.64
CA THR A 1021 -7.79 -10.10 6.38
C THR A 1021 -6.58 -9.19 6.13
N CYS A 1022 -5.54 -9.26 6.96
CA CYS A 1022 -4.36 -8.40 6.81
C CYS A 1022 -3.54 -8.74 5.55
N ASN A 1023 -3.54 -10.01 5.13
CA ASN A 1023 -2.82 -10.45 3.94
C ASN A 1023 -3.51 -9.99 2.65
N VAL A 1024 -4.83 -10.13 2.63
CA VAL A 1024 -5.73 -9.55 1.61
C VAL A 1024 -5.52 -8.03 1.50
N ASN A 1025 -5.48 -7.34 2.64
CA ASN A 1025 -5.24 -5.90 2.72
C ASN A 1025 -3.82 -5.51 2.26
N GLU A 1026 -2.77 -6.22 2.67
CA GLU A 1026 -1.40 -5.93 2.20
C GLU A 1026 -1.32 -6.12 0.68
N PHE A 1027 -1.78 -7.25 0.15
CA PHE A 1027 -1.69 -7.56 -1.28
C PHE A 1027 -2.35 -6.45 -2.10
N SER A 1028 -3.56 -6.06 -1.70
CA SER A 1028 -4.34 -4.96 -2.28
C SER A 1028 -3.61 -3.62 -2.20
N TYR A 1029 -3.07 -3.26 -1.03
CA TYR A 1029 -2.34 -2.02 -0.82
C TYR A 1029 -1.08 -1.92 -1.71
N ARG A 1030 -0.28 -2.98 -1.76
CA ARG A 1030 0.90 -3.07 -2.65
C ARG A 1030 0.52 -2.94 -4.12
N TYR A 1031 -0.63 -3.51 -4.50
CA TYR A 1031 -1.15 -3.45 -5.86
C TYR A 1031 -1.57 -2.02 -6.24
N VAL A 1032 -2.30 -1.31 -5.36
CA VAL A 1032 -2.65 0.11 -5.52
C VAL A 1032 -1.42 1.03 -5.57
N GLN A 1033 -0.38 0.76 -4.75
CA GLN A 1033 0.92 1.46 -4.84
C GLN A 1033 1.64 1.30 -6.20
N SER A 1034 1.17 0.40 -7.06
CA SER A 1034 1.64 0.26 -8.46
C SER A 1034 0.76 0.97 -9.50
N GLY A 1035 -0.25 1.73 -9.07
CA GLY A 1035 -1.16 2.49 -9.94
C GLY A 1035 -2.25 1.64 -10.56
N GLN A 1036 -2.68 0.57 -9.90
CA GLN A 1036 -3.76 -0.32 -10.35
C GLN A 1036 -5.04 -0.06 -9.56
N ASN A 1037 -6.20 -0.27 -10.20
CA ASN A 1037 -7.50 -0.19 -9.55
C ASN A 1037 -7.79 -1.51 -8.83
N VAL A 1038 -8.25 -1.40 -7.59
CA VAL A 1038 -8.66 -2.53 -6.74
C VAL A 1038 -10.05 -2.22 -6.17
N TYR A 1039 -10.94 -3.20 -6.24
CA TYR A 1039 -12.27 -3.16 -5.63
C TYR A 1039 -12.31 -4.09 -4.41
N MET A 1040 -12.28 -3.52 -3.22
CA MET A 1040 -12.40 -4.28 -1.97
C MET A 1040 -13.89 -4.47 -1.59
N TYR A 1041 -14.27 -5.68 -1.18
CA TYR A 1041 -15.53 -5.95 -0.48
C TYR A 1041 -15.26 -6.46 0.94
N TYR A 1042 -16.26 -6.33 1.81
CA TYR A 1042 -16.28 -6.94 3.13
C TYR A 1042 -17.66 -7.58 3.30
N PHE A 1043 -17.71 -8.90 3.43
CA PHE A 1043 -18.98 -9.64 3.44
C PHE A 1043 -19.44 -9.88 4.88
N THR A 1044 -20.60 -9.29 5.21
CA THR A 1044 -21.10 -9.20 6.59
C THR A 1044 -22.49 -9.82 6.75
N HIS A 1045 -22.94 -10.66 5.80
CA HIS A 1045 -24.27 -11.27 5.84
C HIS A 1045 -24.19 -12.72 6.31
N ARG A 1046 -24.71 -13.00 7.50
CA ARG A 1046 -24.87 -14.36 7.99
C ARG A 1046 -26.12 -15.00 7.37
N SER A 1047 -25.96 -16.13 6.69
CA SER A 1047 -27.07 -16.89 6.11
C SER A 1047 -28.10 -17.30 7.19
N THR A 1048 -29.40 -17.17 6.90
CA THR A 1048 -30.46 -17.64 7.81
C THR A 1048 -30.59 -19.16 7.86
N VAL A 1049 -29.95 -19.87 6.92
CA VAL A 1049 -29.98 -21.35 6.82
C VAL A 1049 -28.64 -22.01 7.17
N THR A 1050 -27.66 -21.23 7.65
CA THR A 1050 -26.38 -21.80 8.10
C THR A 1050 -26.59 -22.75 9.29
N PRO A 1051 -25.98 -23.96 9.29
CA PRO A 1051 -26.13 -24.93 10.37
C PRO A 1051 -25.18 -24.65 11.56
N TRP A 1052 -24.22 -23.72 11.41
CA TRP A 1052 -23.24 -23.38 12.44
C TRP A 1052 -23.88 -22.59 13.60
N PRO A 1053 -23.35 -22.68 14.84
CA PRO A 1053 -23.74 -21.82 15.96
C PRO A 1053 -23.72 -20.32 15.66
N LYS A 1054 -24.57 -19.54 16.34
CA LYS A 1054 -24.79 -18.11 16.10
C LYS A 1054 -23.58 -17.24 16.41
N TRP A 1055 -22.83 -17.59 17.45
CA TRP A 1055 -21.63 -16.86 17.85
C TRP A 1055 -20.51 -16.90 16.80
N MET A 1056 -20.54 -17.88 15.89
CA MET A 1056 -19.50 -18.02 14.85
C MET A 1056 -19.56 -16.94 13.77
N GLY A 1057 -20.59 -16.07 13.75
CA GLY A 1057 -20.63 -14.91 12.86
C GLY A 1057 -20.85 -15.25 11.39
N VAL A 1058 -20.08 -14.62 10.50
CA VAL A 1058 -20.04 -14.91 9.04
C VAL A 1058 -18.69 -15.52 8.71
N LEU A 1059 -18.71 -16.82 8.45
CA LEU A 1059 -17.51 -17.64 8.39
C LEU A 1059 -16.72 -17.46 7.10
N HIS A 1060 -15.47 -17.91 7.13
CA HIS A 1060 -14.67 -18.21 5.93
C HIS A 1060 -15.53 -18.97 4.90
N ALA A 1061 -15.50 -18.53 3.63
CA ALA A 1061 -16.28 -19.07 2.50
C ALA A 1061 -17.83 -18.96 2.53
N ASP A 1062 -18.47 -18.33 3.54
CA ASP A 1062 -19.94 -18.16 3.58
C ASP A 1062 -20.52 -17.38 2.37
N GLU A 1063 -19.71 -16.54 1.72
CA GLU A 1063 -20.12 -15.70 0.60
C GLU A 1063 -20.23 -16.48 -0.73
N ILE A 1064 -19.62 -17.66 -0.82
CA ILE A 1064 -19.63 -18.51 -2.03
C ILE A 1064 -21.07 -18.92 -2.41
N ALA A 1065 -21.91 -19.30 -1.44
CA ALA A 1065 -23.29 -19.72 -1.70
C ALA A 1065 -24.09 -18.62 -2.43
N PHE A 1066 -23.87 -17.36 -2.02
CA PHE A 1066 -24.50 -16.19 -2.62
C PHE A 1066 -23.94 -15.88 -4.01
N LEU A 1067 -22.63 -16.10 -4.23
CA LEU A 1067 -21.97 -15.93 -5.53
C LEU A 1067 -22.44 -16.96 -6.58
N PHE A 1068 -22.58 -18.23 -6.23
CA PHE A 1068 -23.00 -19.26 -7.19
C PHE A 1068 -24.52 -19.32 -7.40
N GLY A 1069 -25.29 -18.61 -6.57
CA GLY A 1069 -26.73 -18.47 -6.74
C GLY A 1069 -27.56 -19.49 -5.96
N GLU A 1070 -27.00 -20.15 -4.95
CA GLU A 1070 -27.72 -21.13 -4.13
C GLU A 1070 -29.00 -20.56 -3.47
N PRO A 1071 -29.04 -19.28 -3.01
CA PRO A 1071 -30.28 -18.68 -2.51
C PRO A 1071 -31.46 -18.69 -3.49
N LEU A 1072 -31.21 -18.77 -4.81
CA LEU A 1072 -32.27 -18.90 -5.83
C LEU A 1072 -32.84 -20.33 -5.95
N ASN A 1073 -32.34 -21.29 -5.18
CA ASN A 1073 -32.92 -22.63 -5.07
C ASN A 1073 -34.08 -22.63 -4.05
N PRO A 1074 -35.36 -22.77 -4.48
CA PRO A 1074 -36.50 -22.73 -3.57
C PRO A 1074 -36.52 -23.90 -2.57
N ALA A 1075 -35.77 -24.98 -2.82
CA ALA A 1075 -35.67 -26.12 -1.90
C ALA A 1075 -34.73 -25.89 -0.71
N LYS A 1076 -33.88 -24.85 -0.74
CA LYS A 1076 -32.87 -24.57 0.30
C LYS A 1076 -33.34 -23.61 1.40
N GLY A 1077 -34.53 -23.02 1.28
CA GLY A 1077 -35.18 -22.25 2.37
C GLY A 1077 -34.71 -20.81 2.60
N TYR A 1078 -33.83 -20.27 1.74
CA TYR A 1078 -33.34 -18.89 1.82
C TYR A 1078 -34.43 -17.82 1.70
N THR A 1079 -34.26 -16.72 2.42
CA THR A 1079 -35.21 -15.59 2.42
C THR A 1079 -35.19 -14.80 1.12
N THR A 1080 -36.25 -14.02 0.86
CA THR A 1080 -36.33 -13.11 -0.30
C THR A 1080 -35.23 -12.05 -0.30
N ALA A 1081 -34.76 -11.62 0.88
CA ALA A 1081 -33.65 -10.68 1.00
C ALA A 1081 -32.32 -11.31 0.56
N GLU A 1082 -32.08 -12.57 0.92
CA GLU A 1082 -30.90 -13.34 0.52
C GLU A 1082 -30.88 -13.69 -0.96
N GLN A 1083 -32.05 -14.00 -1.54
CA GLN A 1083 -32.21 -14.14 -2.97
C GLN A 1083 -31.78 -12.85 -3.72
N GLU A 1084 -32.14 -11.69 -3.20
CA GLU A 1084 -31.76 -10.41 -3.81
C GLU A 1084 -30.29 -10.05 -3.56
N LEU A 1085 -29.75 -10.36 -2.38
CA LEU A 1085 -28.30 -10.24 -2.12
C LEU A 1085 -27.49 -11.10 -3.09
N SER A 1086 -27.90 -12.35 -3.32
CA SER A 1086 -27.27 -13.25 -4.28
C SER A 1086 -27.33 -12.71 -5.71
N ARG A 1087 -28.49 -12.23 -6.19
CA ARG A 1087 -28.59 -11.58 -7.51
C ARG A 1087 -27.64 -10.38 -7.64
N ARG A 1088 -27.54 -9.55 -6.58
CA ARG A 1088 -26.61 -8.41 -6.55
C ARG A 1088 -25.14 -8.86 -6.60
N MET A 1089 -24.75 -9.87 -5.83
CA MET A 1089 -23.38 -10.41 -5.85
C MET A 1089 -23.01 -11.01 -7.20
N MET A 1090 -23.85 -11.88 -7.77
CA MET A 1090 -23.69 -12.40 -9.14
C MET A 1090 -23.52 -11.27 -10.16
N ARG A 1091 -24.33 -10.20 -10.05
CA ARG A 1091 -24.22 -9.02 -10.93
C ARG A 1091 -22.90 -8.28 -10.72
N TYR A 1092 -22.44 -8.08 -9.49
CA TYR A 1092 -21.18 -7.37 -9.21
C TYR A 1092 -19.97 -8.15 -9.74
N TRP A 1093 -19.87 -9.45 -9.43
CA TRP A 1093 -18.76 -10.31 -9.88
C TRP A 1093 -18.73 -10.41 -11.41
N THR A 1094 -19.87 -10.62 -12.07
CA THR A 1094 -19.88 -10.75 -13.52
C THR A 1094 -19.73 -9.42 -14.25
N ASN A 1095 -20.22 -8.29 -13.71
CA ASN A 1095 -19.94 -6.97 -14.29
C ASN A 1095 -18.45 -6.62 -14.20
N PHE A 1096 -17.82 -6.94 -13.08
CA PHE A 1096 -16.36 -6.81 -12.93
C PHE A 1096 -15.64 -7.72 -13.92
N ALA A 1097 -16.02 -9.00 -14.08
CA ALA A 1097 -15.43 -9.89 -15.07
C ALA A 1097 -15.64 -9.38 -16.52
N LYS A 1098 -16.80 -8.81 -16.83
CA LYS A 1098 -17.13 -8.26 -18.15
C LYS A 1098 -16.33 -7.02 -18.51
N THR A 1099 -15.93 -6.19 -17.54
CA THR A 1099 -15.46 -4.82 -17.80
C THR A 1099 -14.16 -4.40 -17.09
N GLY A 1100 -13.77 -5.09 -16.01
CA GLY A 1100 -12.74 -4.65 -15.07
C GLY A 1100 -13.18 -3.57 -14.07
N PHE A 1101 -14.46 -3.18 -14.06
CA PHE A 1101 -14.99 -2.10 -13.23
C PHE A 1101 -16.30 -2.48 -12.52
N ILE A 1102 -16.55 -1.85 -11.37
CA ILE A 1102 -17.85 -1.83 -10.70
C ILE A 1102 -18.38 -0.40 -10.73
N LEU A 1103 -19.48 -0.14 -11.45
CA LEU A 1103 -20.15 1.17 -11.44
C LEU A 1103 -21.14 1.22 -10.27
N LEU A 1104 -20.81 1.98 -9.23
CA LEU A 1104 -21.71 2.22 -8.09
C LEU A 1104 -22.58 3.45 -8.39
N THR A 1105 -23.90 3.37 -8.18
CA THR A 1105 -24.74 4.59 -8.13
C THR A 1105 -24.56 5.31 -6.79
N ARG A 1106 -25.18 6.49 -6.64
CA ARG A 1106 -25.13 7.30 -5.40
C ARG A 1106 -25.64 6.59 -4.14
N GLU A 1107 -26.31 5.45 -4.27
CA GLU A 1107 -26.87 4.65 -3.17
C GLU A 1107 -26.18 3.27 -3.04
N GLY A 1108 -25.09 3.01 -3.76
CA GLY A 1108 -24.38 1.71 -3.75
C GLY A 1108 -25.06 0.56 -4.52
N LEU A 1109 -26.28 0.78 -5.02
CA LEU A 1109 -26.98 -0.11 -5.95
C LEU A 1109 -26.56 0.18 -7.41
N PHE A 1110 -26.89 -0.70 -8.36
CA PHE A 1110 -26.55 -0.56 -9.78
C PHE A 1110 -27.81 -0.31 -10.62
N ASN A 1111 -27.73 0.57 -11.63
CA ASN A 1111 -28.80 0.73 -12.63
C ASN A 1111 -28.24 0.52 -14.05
N TYR A 1112 -28.88 -0.34 -14.84
CA TYR A 1112 -28.34 -0.91 -16.09
C TYR A 1112 -28.49 0.01 -17.32
N GLN A 1113 -28.47 1.33 -17.13
CA GLN A 1113 -28.66 2.31 -18.21
C GLN A 1113 -27.50 3.31 -18.32
N LYS A 1114 -26.43 2.87 -18.98
CA LYS A 1114 -25.69 3.66 -19.97
C LYS A 1114 -24.80 2.79 -20.86
#